data_AF-A0A0K1JY88-F1
#
_entry.id   AF-A0A0K1JY88-F1
#
_cell.length_a   1.000
_cell.length_b   1.000
_cell.length_c   1.000
_cell.angle_alpha   90.00
_cell.angle_beta   90.00
_cell.angle_gamma   90.00
#
_symmetry.space_group_name_H-M   'P 1'
#
loop_
_entity.id
_entity.type
_entity.pdbx_description
1 polymer ?
#
loop_
_entity_poly.entity_id
_entity_poly.type
_entity_poly.pdbx_seq_one_letter_code
_entity_poly.pdbx_strand_id
1 'polypeptide(L)'
;MVLKSICRAMAAAFLGGLLAAPVLAQMPVPVKTEHPRLLASQLDIQQLRDSIMQGEFPSDGGSITVSFVPQLIKPADDIYAVLFGAYEPPGGDRMFIRHAEGATASSTRFHVGMARANSSREFAIVSFDAVPDKEGNVTVVLSWNRAEGKASIAQNGKVIFSTSDSAEVKAWEPKRNNFLFGPRIGEQIKLVEVRDVQGHVLHRQNGIDYDLHGSLTPLYTMANKMPGWLAACSSTDLEGAGICNVATAGRNVLIDTAKNLSLAYKLSDNPNHLTAAKAYADRVLKAPVSKGGEWSMSSRVGALGVLYDWLYRDLGPQTVAGDAARRSYNEVFAATIKATVASTVPEKDNLVDSTCGHGNTFSASRFDCEVEPVYENWNPAAGKPSISSLYLTGHNMSAVSGMSMGLLAIADTHTEVLPMLNTAYKHFQYGFVRARELVSVDGGHHVGYGYNASSEVAERLLLWRKALAVDANTEVLKADWLPKLIYPFIYGQRHDSTFPARGDVFPFNAGFGNLAALALSSAALGNDPIALGYYQNQIKPVRQRSERIPLLWERMLYPTTVAPAGVDSLELARHFRTAGFVTMRDSWDFAQAAMLDFKSTSFISENHHHMDQNSFSLNYKAPLLLDAGQYDEYNTPHWWNYYTRTIAHNSIVVFDKTEVFKSDTNQLLTNDGGQWLSGRSHYPTLEQLKEGQSHWLQGVTAFEHGDNYSYTAGNASRAYSANKMEQDNGFLRHVLFLRDPARRYDASKAKPIILVFDSVRTKNGLAATSLLQAANKPASNASEAYEGNGRTALTFANSADRRTTIRNGGGMVTVETLLPEQARVVRVGLNANETGQCRQAPVSGEAAPVFSNDCRYLVQYPVGNDQFAWYNYPNDPSKVNVQKADAGGWRLEISPAGAPAAGQTQYFLNVLNVADNDGQGGPAASAVAQRLNRANEASEAVLIQNRLMVVFNRGATPAGTYSWTSANGYSEILATGLKKNAAFVCTRQGKDGGYVYKIEEGTGSAARSSSGEGVLSCTAQG
;
A
#
# COMPACT_ATOMS: atom_id res chain seq x y z
N MET A 1 62.94 -25.47 -34.11
CA MET A 1 62.15 -25.79 -35.33
C MET A 1 60.94 -24.87 -35.36
N VAL A 2 60.69 -23.95 -36.28
CA VAL A 2 61.44 -23.34 -37.39
C VAL A 2 60.98 -21.86 -37.49
N LEU A 3 61.95 -21.04 -37.87
CA LEU A 3 62.11 -19.59 -38.04
C LEU A 3 60.98 -18.66 -38.53
N LYS A 4 61.27 -17.38 -38.22
CA LYS A 4 60.69 -16.08 -38.55
C LYS A 4 60.72 -15.67 -40.05
N SER A 5 59.76 -14.79 -40.36
CA SER A 5 59.76 -13.63 -41.28
C SER A 5 59.87 -13.81 -42.81
N ILE A 6 58.91 -13.23 -43.56
CA ILE A 6 59.12 -12.34 -44.72
C ILE A 6 57.84 -11.52 -45.02
N CYS A 7 58.09 -10.33 -45.55
CA CYS A 7 57.27 -9.14 -45.83
C CYS A 7 56.00 -9.23 -46.69
N ARG A 8 55.04 -8.35 -46.32
CA ARG A 8 54.32 -7.30 -47.09
C ARG A 8 54.03 -7.49 -48.60
N ALA A 9 52.74 -7.21 -48.88
CA ALA A 9 52.18 -6.39 -49.98
C ALA A 9 52.03 -7.01 -51.38
N MET A 10 50.81 -7.45 -51.71
CA MET A 10 49.90 -6.82 -52.69
C MET A 10 48.81 -7.81 -53.09
N ALA A 11 47.63 -7.68 -52.49
CA ALA A 11 46.35 -8.06 -53.08
C ALA A 11 45.26 -7.27 -52.34
N ALA A 12 45.26 -5.95 -52.55
CA ALA A 12 44.11 -5.12 -52.27
C ALA A 12 43.19 -5.18 -53.49
N ALA A 13 41.98 -5.70 -53.33
CA ALA A 13 40.72 -5.25 -53.95
C ALA A 13 39.71 -6.41 -53.93
N PHE A 14 38.47 -6.10 -53.55
CA PHE A 14 37.26 -6.95 -53.51
C PHE A 14 37.07 -7.86 -52.30
N LEU A 15 36.61 -7.26 -51.19
CA LEU A 15 35.29 -7.53 -50.58
C LEU A 15 35.17 -6.68 -49.30
N GLY A 16 34.84 -5.41 -49.50
CA GLY A 16 34.32 -4.56 -48.43
C GLY A 16 32.83 -4.83 -48.23
N GLY A 17 32.38 -4.72 -46.98
CA GLY A 17 30.98 -4.41 -46.67
C GLY A 17 30.16 -5.54 -46.06
N LEU A 18 30.54 -6.01 -44.87
CA LEU A 18 29.56 -6.50 -43.88
C LEU A 18 29.96 -5.93 -42.52
N LEU A 19 29.51 -4.70 -42.27
CA LEU A 19 29.41 -4.17 -40.91
C LEU A 19 28.43 -5.09 -40.17
N ALA A 20 28.94 -5.90 -39.26
CA ALA A 20 28.10 -6.55 -38.26
C ALA A 20 27.48 -5.44 -37.41
N ALA A 21 26.19 -5.15 -37.65
CA ALA A 21 25.39 -4.39 -36.71
C ALA A 21 25.49 -5.08 -35.33
N PRO A 22 25.58 -4.33 -34.22
CA PRO A 22 25.50 -4.95 -32.91
C PRO A 22 24.17 -5.69 -32.86
N VAL A 23 24.20 -7.00 -32.62
CA VAL A 23 23.00 -7.79 -32.39
C VAL A 23 22.33 -7.21 -31.15
N LEU A 24 21.32 -6.36 -31.36
CA LEU A 24 20.45 -5.87 -30.31
C LEU A 24 19.94 -7.11 -29.56
N ALA A 25 20.27 -7.24 -28.28
CA ALA A 25 19.68 -8.28 -27.46
C ALA A 25 18.15 -8.13 -27.54
N GLN A 26 17.51 -9.15 -28.10
CA GLN A 26 16.05 -9.25 -28.26
C GLN A 26 15.44 -9.73 -26.92
N MET A 27 14.12 -9.64 -26.79
CA MET A 27 13.37 -10.31 -25.71
C MET A 27 13.85 -11.77 -25.58
N PRO A 28 13.89 -12.34 -24.36
CA PRO A 28 14.57 -13.61 -24.11
C PRO A 28 13.97 -14.78 -24.89
N VAL A 29 12.67 -14.70 -25.20
CA VAL A 29 11.93 -15.66 -26.02
C VAL A 29 10.84 -14.92 -26.81
N PRO A 30 10.30 -15.51 -27.90
CA PRO A 30 9.22 -14.93 -28.68
C PRO A 30 7.92 -14.71 -27.89
N VAL A 31 7.06 -13.84 -28.39
CA VAL A 31 5.67 -13.73 -27.94
C VAL A 31 4.90 -14.99 -28.38
N LYS A 32 4.03 -15.52 -27.52
CA LYS A 32 3.12 -16.62 -27.88
C LYS A 32 2.24 -16.23 -29.06
N THR A 33 1.74 -17.20 -29.81
CA THR A 33 0.79 -16.96 -30.92
C THR A 33 -0.64 -17.36 -30.53
N GLU A 34 -0.81 -18.06 -29.41
CA GLU A 34 -2.14 -18.41 -28.91
C GLU A 34 -2.82 -17.20 -28.24
N HIS A 35 -4.14 -17.12 -28.37
CA HIS A 35 -4.98 -16.14 -27.69
C HIS A 35 -6.01 -16.87 -26.79
N PRO A 36 -6.29 -16.36 -25.57
CA PRO A 36 -5.63 -15.23 -24.92
C PRO A 36 -4.23 -15.58 -24.40
N ARG A 37 -3.36 -14.57 -24.32
CA ARG A 37 -2.02 -14.63 -23.71
C ARG A 37 -1.76 -13.52 -22.70
N LEU A 38 -2.57 -12.46 -22.69
CA LEU A 38 -2.43 -11.37 -21.73
C LEU A 38 -3.02 -11.79 -20.38
N LEU A 39 -2.18 -11.89 -19.35
CA LEU A 39 -2.48 -12.26 -17.96
C LEU A 39 -2.94 -13.71 -17.75
N ALA A 40 -3.74 -14.27 -18.64
CA ALA A 40 -4.29 -15.61 -18.55
C ALA A 40 -4.30 -16.30 -19.92
N SER A 41 -4.18 -17.63 -19.89
CA SER A 41 -4.35 -18.51 -21.04
C SER A 41 -5.78 -19.06 -21.13
N GLN A 42 -6.14 -19.67 -22.26
CA GLN A 42 -7.41 -20.38 -22.40
C GLN A 42 -7.60 -21.48 -21.33
N LEU A 43 -6.51 -22.13 -20.90
CA LEU A 43 -6.54 -23.15 -19.85
C LEU A 43 -6.87 -22.53 -18.48
N ASP A 44 -6.25 -21.40 -18.14
CA ASP A 44 -6.51 -20.70 -16.87
C ASP A 44 -8.01 -20.30 -16.78
N ILE A 45 -8.58 -19.79 -17.89
CA ILE A 45 -10.00 -19.44 -17.98
C ILE A 45 -10.88 -20.68 -17.85
N GLN A 46 -10.53 -21.79 -18.50
CA GLN A 46 -11.28 -23.04 -18.42
C GLN A 46 -11.28 -23.60 -16.99
N GLN A 47 -10.14 -23.58 -16.30
CA GLN A 47 -10.04 -24.03 -14.91
C GLN A 47 -10.92 -23.19 -13.97
N LEU A 48 -10.93 -21.86 -14.15
CA LEU A 48 -11.86 -20.99 -13.42
C LEU A 48 -13.31 -21.35 -13.75
N ARG A 49 -13.63 -21.55 -15.03
CA ARG A 49 -14.97 -21.93 -15.51
C ARG A 49 -15.46 -23.23 -14.88
N ASP A 50 -14.61 -24.25 -14.85
CA ASP A 50 -14.92 -25.58 -14.30
C ASP A 50 -15.14 -25.56 -12.77
N SER A 51 -14.57 -24.56 -12.09
CA SER A 51 -14.78 -24.37 -10.64
C SER A 51 -16.11 -23.70 -10.28
N ILE A 52 -16.86 -23.22 -11.28
CA ILE A 52 -18.13 -22.53 -11.13
C ILE A 52 -19.26 -23.48 -11.56
N MET A 53 -20.32 -23.59 -10.75
CA MET A 53 -21.54 -24.28 -11.18
C MET A 53 -22.21 -23.54 -12.35
N GLN A 54 -22.34 -24.21 -13.50
CA GLN A 54 -23.00 -23.67 -14.70
C GLN A 54 -23.76 -24.79 -15.42
N GLY A 55 -24.67 -24.40 -16.31
CA GLY A 55 -25.46 -25.35 -17.10
C GLY A 55 -26.74 -24.72 -17.65
N GLU A 56 -27.48 -25.54 -18.40
CA GLU A 56 -28.82 -25.21 -18.88
C GLU A 56 -29.86 -25.92 -18.02
N PHE A 57 -30.96 -25.24 -17.74
CA PHE A 57 -32.12 -25.89 -17.14
C PHE A 57 -32.90 -26.63 -18.24
N PRO A 58 -33.55 -27.76 -17.93
CA PRO A 58 -34.32 -28.51 -18.90
C PRO A 58 -35.48 -27.67 -19.48
N SER A 59 -35.52 -27.56 -20.80
CA SER A 59 -36.41 -26.64 -21.52
C SER A 59 -37.89 -26.97 -21.36
N ASP A 60 -38.24 -28.24 -21.20
CA ASP A 60 -39.63 -28.72 -21.26
C ASP A 60 -40.26 -28.88 -19.88
N GLY A 61 -39.42 -29.08 -18.85
CA GLY A 61 -39.83 -29.31 -17.48
C GLY A 61 -38.72 -29.98 -16.67
N GLY A 62 -38.77 -29.79 -15.35
CA GLY A 62 -37.78 -30.35 -14.43
C GLY A 62 -37.95 -29.83 -13.02
N SER A 63 -36.91 -30.02 -12.20
CA SER A 63 -36.84 -29.43 -10.87
C SER A 63 -35.43 -29.00 -10.50
N ILE A 64 -35.33 -27.98 -9.65
CA ILE A 64 -34.12 -27.64 -8.93
C ILE A 64 -34.35 -27.78 -7.43
N THR A 65 -33.42 -28.45 -6.76
CA THR A 65 -33.35 -28.60 -5.31
C THR A 65 -32.18 -27.78 -4.79
N VAL A 66 -32.43 -26.88 -3.84
CA VAL A 66 -31.40 -26.12 -3.12
C VAL A 66 -31.55 -26.42 -1.64
N SER A 67 -30.55 -27.04 -1.04
CA SER A 67 -30.49 -27.30 0.40
C SER A 67 -29.40 -26.43 1.04
N PHE A 68 -29.73 -25.77 2.15
CA PHE A 68 -28.85 -24.79 2.78
C PHE A 68 -29.15 -24.62 4.27
N VAL A 69 -28.20 -24.06 5.03
CA VAL A 69 -28.36 -23.71 6.44
C VAL A 69 -28.61 -22.21 6.56
N PRO A 70 -29.85 -21.75 6.81
CA PRO A 70 -30.19 -20.33 6.82
C PRO A 70 -29.45 -19.56 7.91
N GLN A 71 -29.17 -18.28 7.65
CA GLN A 71 -28.64 -17.36 8.67
C GLN A 71 -29.53 -16.13 8.86
N LEU A 72 -29.59 -15.64 10.11
CA LEU A 72 -30.11 -14.32 10.41
C LEU A 72 -29.21 -13.25 9.79
N ILE A 73 -29.81 -12.10 9.48
CA ILE A 73 -29.09 -10.96 8.91
C ILE A 73 -28.01 -10.44 9.85
N LYS A 74 -26.81 -10.19 9.33
CA LYS A 74 -25.72 -9.49 10.01
C LYS A 74 -25.52 -8.10 9.41
N PRO A 75 -24.87 -7.15 10.11
CA PRO A 75 -24.73 -5.76 9.63
C PRO A 75 -24.11 -5.60 8.24
N ALA A 76 -23.29 -6.55 7.78
CA ALA A 76 -22.66 -6.53 6.46
C ALA A 76 -23.43 -7.33 5.38
N ASP A 77 -24.60 -7.86 5.70
CA ASP A 77 -25.46 -8.57 4.75
C ASP A 77 -26.38 -7.62 3.97
N ASP A 78 -26.74 -8.02 2.75
CA ASP A 78 -27.86 -7.42 2.03
C ASP A 78 -29.17 -7.92 2.68
N ILE A 79 -30.07 -6.98 2.99
CA ILE A 79 -31.38 -7.29 3.59
C ILE A 79 -32.17 -8.28 2.72
N TYR A 80 -32.05 -8.18 1.39
CA TYR A 80 -32.71 -9.04 0.41
C TYR A 80 -31.75 -9.93 -0.37
N ALA A 81 -30.65 -10.36 0.28
CA ALA A 81 -29.65 -11.23 -0.31
C ALA A 81 -30.28 -12.38 -1.12
N VAL A 82 -29.82 -12.54 -2.35
CA VAL A 82 -30.29 -13.59 -3.27
C VAL A 82 -29.45 -14.84 -3.02
N LEU A 83 -30.02 -15.79 -2.28
CA LEU A 83 -29.38 -17.06 -1.98
C LEU A 83 -29.08 -17.87 -3.25
N PHE A 84 -30.05 -17.91 -4.16
CA PHE A 84 -29.94 -18.60 -5.44
C PHE A 84 -30.68 -17.85 -6.54
N GLY A 85 -30.13 -17.85 -7.75
CA GLY A 85 -30.76 -17.29 -8.94
C GLY A 85 -30.58 -15.79 -9.09
N ALA A 86 -31.49 -15.16 -9.82
CA ALA A 86 -31.45 -13.72 -10.10
C ALA A 86 -32.81 -13.07 -9.82
N TYR A 87 -32.80 -11.99 -9.04
CA TYR A 87 -34.00 -11.20 -8.75
C TYR A 87 -34.17 -10.03 -9.75
N GLU A 88 -33.10 -9.26 -9.95
CA GLU A 88 -33.03 -8.16 -10.93
C GLU A 88 -33.02 -8.70 -12.38
N PRO A 89 -33.72 -8.07 -13.33
CA PRO A 89 -33.94 -8.63 -14.67
C PRO A 89 -32.64 -8.70 -15.49
N PRO A 90 -32.06 -9.89 -15.73
CA PRO A 90 -30.87 -10.02 -16.55
C PRO A 90 -31.29 -10.39 -17.96
N GLY A 91 -32.10 -9.56 -18.64
CA GLY A 91 -32.50 -9.76 -20.04
C GLY A 91 -33.15 -11.13 -20.38
N GLY A 92 -33.55 -11.93 -19.39
CA GLY A 92 -33.93 -13.34 -19.54
C GLY A 92 -34.85 -13.83 -18.42
N ASP A 93 -35.38 -15.03 -18.63
CA ASP A 93 -36.26 -15.75 -17.71
C ASP A 93 -35.47 -16.29 -16.51
N ARG A 94 -35.98 -16.02 -15.31
CA ARG A 94 -35.26 -16.23 -14.06
C ARG A 94 -36.09 -16.95 -13.03
N MET A 95 -35.39 -17.63 -12.14
CA MET A 95 -35.88 -18.12 -10.86
C MET A 95 -35.00 -17.55 -9.76
N PHE A 96 -35.54 -17.43 -8.56
CA PHE A 96 -34.75 -16.97 -7.42
C PHE A 96 -35.24 -17.54 -6.09
N ILE A 97 -34.32 -17.62 -5.15
CA ILE A 97 -34.57 -17.75 -3.71
C ILE A 97 -33.86 -16.57 -3.07
N ARG A 98 -34.59 -15.69 -2.41
CA ARG A 98 -34.01 -14.53 -1.70
C ARG A 98 -34.57 -14.38 -0.31
N HIS A 99 -33.81 -13.72 0.55
CA HIS A 99 -34.32 -13.27 1.85
C HIS A 99 -35.45 -12.25 1.67
N ALA A 100 -36.42 -12.30 2.57
CA ALA A 100 -37.65 -11.51 2.50
C ALA A 100 -37.94 -10.73 3.78
N GLU A 101 -37.18 -10.99 4.84
CA GLU A 101 -37.32 -10.36 6.14
C GLU A 101 -36.55 -9.03 6.24
N GLY A 102 -37.00 -8.16 7.15
CA GLY A 102 -36.34 -6.90 7.46
C GLY A 102 -35.10 -7.05 8.36
N ALA A 103 -34.36 -5.97 8.56
CA ALA A 103 -33.05 -5.96 9.23
C ALA A 103 -33.07 -6.38 10.73
N THR A 104 -34.24 -6.45 11.36
CA THR A 104 -34.40 -6.76 12.80
C THR A 104 -35.20 -8.05 13.03
N ALA A 105 -35.37 -8.88 12.01
CA ALA A 105 -36.18 -10.08 12.10
C ALA A 105 -35.58 -11.14 13.04
N SER A 106 -36.43 -11.80 13.82
CA SER A 106 -36.08 -12.89 14.73
C SER A 106 -36.15 -14.28 14.08
N SER A 107 -36.55 -14.36 12.82
CA SER A 107 -36.63 -15.58 12.02
C SER A 107 -36.25 -15.29 10.57
N THR A 108 -35.68 -16.27 9.88
CA THR A 108 -35.33 -16.15 8.46
C THR A 108 -36.56 -16.41 7.59
N ARG A 109 -36.82 -15.55 6.60
CA ARG A 109 -37.95 -15.69 5.69
C ARG A 109 -37.47 -15.67 4.25
N PHE A 110 -38.00 -16.57 3.43
CA PHE A 110 -37.64 -16.62 2.02
C PHE A 110 -38.78 -16.19 1.13
N HIS A 111 -38.41 -15.56 0.02
CA HIS A 111 -39.25 -15.26 -1.11
C HIS A 111 -38.70 -16.02 -2.32
N VAL A 112 -39.54 -16.86 -2.90
CA VAL A 112 -39.17 -17.78 -3.98
C VAL A 112 -40.14 -17.57 -5.12
N GLY A 113 -39.62 -17.43 -6.33
CA GLY A 113 -40.46 -17.15 -7.48
C GLY A 113 -39.74 -17.30 -8.81
N MET A 114 -40.54 -17.17 -9.87
CA MET A 114 -40.11 -17.17 -11.26
C MET A 114 -40.50 -15.83 -11.91
N ALA A 115 -39.75 -15.38 -12.90
CA ALA A 115 -40.09 -14.18 -13.65
C ALA A 115 -39.63 -14.30 -15.10
N ARG A 116 -40.39 -13.68 -16.02
CA ARG A 116 -40.04 -13.61 -17.45
C ARG A 116 -39.02 -12.53 -17.72
N ALA A 117 -38.31 -12.67 -18.83
CA ALA A 117 -37.44 -11.67 -19.42
C ALA A 117 -38.17 -10.33 -19.52
N ASN A 118 -37.50 -9.26 -19.07
CA ASN A 118 -37.99 -7.87 -19.15
C ASN A 118 -39.35 -7.62 -18.45
N SER A 119 -39.81 -8.53 -17.59
CA SER A 119 -40.99 -8.37 -16.75
C SER A 119 -40.58 -8.07 -15.31
N SER A 120 -41.17 -7.03 -14.72
CA SER A 120 -41.15 -6.80 -13.27
C SER A 120 -42.18 -7.64 -12.52
N ARG A 121 -43.10 -8.30 -13.24
CA ARG A 121 -44.09 -9.21 -12.67
C ARG A 121 -43.50 -10.61 -12.54
N GLU A 122 -43.52 -11.09 -11.31
CA GLU A 122 -43.19 -12.45 -10.92
C GLU A 122 -44.43 -13.35 -11.03
N PHE A 123 -44.19 -14.65 -11.19
CA PHE A 123 -45.22 -15.68 -11.18
C PHE A 123 -44.67 -16.93 -10.51
N ALA A 124 -45.54 -17.89 -10.23
CA ALA A 124 -45.20 -19.08 -9.46
C ALA A 124 -44.45 -18.76 -8.15
N ILE A 125 -45.07 -17.94 -7.29
CA ILE A 125 -44.38 -17.19 -6.24
C ILE A 125 -44.95 -17.45 -4.85
N VAL A 126 -44.07 -17.56 -3.85
CA VAL A 126 -44.45 -17.73 -2.45
C VAL A 126 -43.42 -17.11 -1.51
N SER A 127 -43.88 -16.58 -0.37
CA SER A 127 -43.02 -16.24 0.75
C SER A 127 -43.33 -17.13 1.94
N PHE A 128 -42.30 -17.69 2.59
CA PHE A 128 -42.45 -18.61 3.71
C PHE A 128 -41.36 -18.41 4.76
N ASP A 129 -41.67 -18.73 6.02
CA ASP A 129 -40.68 -18.78 7.09
C ASP A 129 -39.86 -20.07 6.98
N ALA A 130 -38.55 -19.95 7.19
CA ALA A 130 -37.63 -21.08 7.20
C ALA A 130 -38.02 -22.07 8.30
N VAL A 131 -38.27 -23.33 7.94
CA VAL A 131 -38.45 -24.42 8.91
C VAL A 131 -37.28 -25.39 8.74
N PRO A 132 -36.21 -25.25 9.53
CA PRO A 132 -35.08 -26.17 9.45
C PRO A 132 -35.47 -27.61 9.81
N ASP A 133 -34.86 -28.59 9.17
CA ASP A 133 -34.95 -29.99 9.58
C ASP A 133 -34.10 -30.26 10.83
N LYS A 134 -33.98 -31.55 11.22
CA LYS A 134 -33.22 -31.96 12.41
C LYS A 134 -31.72 -31.65 12.33
N GLU A 135 -31.18 -31.45 11.13
CA GLU A 135 -29.78 -31.10 10.88
C GLU A 135 -29.59 -29.59 10.69
N GLY A 136 -30.68 -28.81 10.77
CA GLY A 136 -30.67 -27.36 10.57
C GLY A 136 -30.77 -26.93 9.10
N ASN A 137 -31.03 -27.86 8.17
CA ASN A 137 -31.13 -27.53 6.75
C ASN A 137 -32.55 -27.11 6.37
N VAL A 138 -32.65 -26.20 5.41
CA VAL A 138 -33.87 -25.92 4.66
C VAL A 138 -33.64 -26.37 3.22
N THR A 139 -34.53 -27.23 2.73
CA THR A 139 -34.50 -27.72 1.35
C THR A 139 -35.67 -27.14 0.57
N VAL A 140 -35.37 -26.34 -0.45
CA VAL A 140 -36.35 -25.76 -1.36
C VAL A 140 -36.28 -26.49 -2.69
N VAL A 141 -37.43 -26.97 -3.17
CA VAL A 141 -37.57 -27.58 -4.50
C VAL A 141 -38.48 -26.71 -5.34
N LEU A 142 -37.98 -26.19 -6.46
CA LEU A 142 -38.77 -25.52 -7.50
C LEU A 142 -38.93 -26.48 -8.67
N SER A 143 -40.16 -26.80 -9.05
CA SER A 143 -40.47 -27.68 -10.20
C SER A 143 -41.29 -26.94 -11.24
N TRP A 144 -41.09 -27.24 -12.51
CA TRP A 144 -41.88 -26.71 -13.62
C TRP A 144 -42.14 -27.78 -14.68
N ASN A 145 -43.26 -27.66 -15.37
CA ASN A 145 -43.63 -28.44 -16.56
C ASN A 145 -44.39 -27.51 -17.50
N ARG A 146 -43.77 -27.21 -18.65
CA ARG A 146 -44.32 -26.25 -19.61
C ARG A 146 -45.50 -26.82 -20.37
N ALA A 147 -45.48 -28.10 -20.73
CA ALA A 147 -46.59 -28.73 -21.44
C ALA A 147 -47.89 -28.66 -20.62
N GLU A 148 -47.78 -28.80 -19.30
CA GLU A 148 -48.93 -28.75 -18.38
C GLU A 148 -49.22 -27.35 -17.81
N GLY A 149 -48.37 -26.35 -18.07
CA GLY A 149 -48.46 -25.03 -17.44
C GLY A 149 -48.35 -25.08 -15.90
N LYS A 150 -47.66 -26.07 -15.34
CA LYS A 150 -47.56 -26.28 -13.89
C LYS A 150 -46.20 -25.89 -13.36
N ALA A 151 -46.17 -25.15 -12.26
CA ALA A 151 -45.00 -24.94 -11.43
C ALA A 151 -45.36 -25.17 -9.96
N SER A 152 -44.42 -25.69 -9.17
CA SER A 152 -44.62 -25.91 -7.73
C SER A 152 -43.38 -25.58 -6.94
N ILE A 153 -43.58 -25.13 -5.70
CA ILE A 153 -42.52 -24.86 -4.74
C ILE A 153 -42.78 -25.71 -3.50
N ALA A 154 -41.78 -26.46 -3.05
CA ALA A 154 -41.84 -27.27 -1.84
C ALA A 154 -40.72 -26.90 -0.87
N GLN A 155 -41.03 -26.91 0.43
CA GLN A 155 -40.06 -26.82 1.52
C GLN A 155 -40.01 -28.16 2.26
N ASN A 156 -38.83 -28.75 2.38
CA ASN A 156 -38.59 -30.03 3.07
C ASN A 156 -39.58 -31.12 2.62
N GLY A 157 -39.83 -31.20 1.31
CA GLY A 157 -40.75 -32.18 0.70
C GLY A 157 -42.24 -31.82 0.78
N LYS A 158 -42.63 -30.76 1.50
CA LYS A 158 -44.03 -30.27 1.54
C LYS A 158 -44.26 -29.20 0.48
N VAL A 159 -45.16 -29.44 -0.46
CA VAL A 159 -45.61 -28.42 -1.44
C VAL A 159 -46.30 -27.27 -0.69
N ILE A 160 -45.77 -26.07 -0.84
CA ILE A 160 -46.28 -24.83 -0.23
C ILE A 160 -46.91 -23.89 -1.26
N PHE A 161 -46.68 -24.14 -2.55
CA PHE A 161 -47.27 -23.40 -3.66
C PHE A 161 -47.35 -24.27 -4.91
N SER A 162 -48.41 -24.11 -5.71
CA SER A 162 -48.54 -24.73 -7.03
C SER A 162 -49.44 -23.90 -7.95
N THR A 163 -49.12 -23.85 -9.25
CA THR A 163 -50.02 -23.32 -10.29
C THR A 163 -50.86 -24.42 -10.92
N SER A 164 -51.99 -24.02 -11.51
CA SER A 164 -52.80 -24.87 -12.41
C SER A 164 -52.89 -24.19 -13.78
N ASP A 165 -52.37 -24.83 -14.82
CA ASP A 165 -52.47 -24.39 -16.23
C ASP A 165 -52.11 -22.91 -16.50
N SER A 166 -50.93 -22.47 -16.04
CA SER A 166 -50.44 -21.10 -16.20
C SER A 166 -49.85 -20.84 -17.58
N ALA A 167 -50.32 -19.76 -18.22
CA ALA A 167 -49.78 -19.27 -19.49
C ALA A 167 -48.34 -18.72 -19.33
N GLU A 168 -48.03 -18.15 -18.17
CA GLU A 168 -46.68 -17.68 -17.83
C GLU A 168 -45.70 -18.84 -17.75
N VAL A 169 -46.08 -19.96 -17.12
CA VAL A 169 -45.25 -21.16 -17.06
C VAL A 169 -45.05 -21.76 -18.46
N LYS A 170 -46.08 -21.83 -19.30
CA LYS A 170 -45.96 -22.30 -20.70
C LYS A 170 -44.96 -21.46 -21.50
N ALA A 171 -45.02 -20.14 -21.31
CA ALA A 171 -44.16 -19.17 -21.99
C ALA A 171 -42.78 -19.00 -21.32
N TRP A 172 -42.52 -19.65 -20.19
CA TRP A 172 -41.25 -19.52 -19.49
C TRP A 172 -40.18 -20.40 -20.13
N GLU A 173 -39.08 -19.78 -20.55
CA GLU A 173 -37.95 -20.40 -21.22
C GLU A 173 -36.70 -20.22 -20.36
N PRO A 174 -36.36 -21.18 -19.48
CA PRO A 174 -35.16 -21.02 -18.67
C PRO A 174 -33.92 -21.12 -19.56
N LYS A 175 -33.33 -19.97 -19.87
CA LYS A 175 -32.05 -19.88 -20.59
C LYS A 175 -30.90 -19.89 -19.58
N ARG A 176 -29.67 -20.04 -20.10
CA ARG A 176 -28.40 -20.06 -19.34
C ARG A 176 -28.33 -18.97 -18.26
N ASN A 177 -27.54 -19.22 -17.20
CA ASN A 177 -27.09 -18.25 -16.17
C ASN A 177 -27.98 -17.98 -14.94
N ASN A 178 -28.80 -18.95 -14.47
CA ASN A 178 -29.44 -18.83 -13.15
C ASN A 178 -28.66 -19.53 -11.99
N PHE A 179 -27.46 -20.09 -12.22
CA PHE A 179 -26.61 -20.64 -11.15
C PHE A 179 -25.77 -19.55 -10.43
N LEU A 180 -26.47 -18.53 -9.96
CA LEU A 180 -25.90 -17.45 -9.17
C LEU A 180 -26.22 -17.71 -7.70
N PHE A 181 -25.24 -17.48 -6.82
CA PHE A 181 -25.41 -17.67 -5.39
C PHE A 181 -24.82 -16.48 -4.64
N GLY A 182 -25.60 -15.91 -3.73
CA GLY A 182 -25.20 -14.80 -2.88
C GLY A 182 -25.69 -14.95 -1.44
N PRO A 183 -25.35 -16.06 -0.74
CA PRO A 183 -25.76 -16.24 0.65
C PRO A 183 -25.21 -15.17 1.59
N ARG A 184 -25.82 -15.09 2.77
CA ARG A 184 -25.36 -14.25 3.89
C ARG A 184 -24.09 -14.76 4.55
N ILE A 185 -23.45 -13.94 5.39
CA ILE A 185 -22.22 -14.31 6.09
C ILE A 185 -22.50 -15.53 6.98
N GLY A 186 -21.81 -16.65 6.71
CA GLY A 186 -21.92 -17.91 7.45
C GLY A 186 -23.05 -18.83 6.97
N GLU A 187 -23.84 -18.43 5.98
CA GLU A 187 -24.86 -19.28 5.37
C GLU A 187 -24.20 -20.26 4.40
N GLN A 188 -24.61 -21.52 4.47
CA GLN A 188 -23.95 -22.61 3.75
C GLN A 188 -24.95 -23.31 2.83
N ILE A 189 -24.67 -23.31 1.53
CA ILE A 189 -25.38 -24.13 0.56
C ILE A 189 -24.78 -25.54 0.60
N LYS A 190 -25.59 -26.53 0.96
CA LYS A 190 -25.19 -27.93 1.12
C LYS A 190 -25.34 -28.72 -0.16
N LEU A 191 -26.40 -28.47 -0.91
CA LEU A 191 -26.72 -29.20 -2.13
C LEU A 191 -27.40 -28.28 -3.14
N VAL A 192 -26.98 -28.38 -4.39
CA VAL A 192 -27.76 -27.92 -5.54
C VAL A 192 -27.90 -29.09 -6.50
N GLU A 193 -29.12 -29.45 -6.85
CA GLU A 193 -29.42 -30.57 -7.75
C GLU A 193 -30.49 -30.17 -8.77
N VAL A 194 -30.24 -30.44 -10.05
CA VAL A 194 -31.20 -30.21 -11.15
C VAL A 194 -31.58 -31.54 -11.77
N ARG A 195 -32.89 -31.74 -11.99
CA ARG A 195 -33.45 -32.92 -12.65
C ARG A 195 -34.33 -32.55 -13.83
N ASP A 196 -34.37 -33.42 -14.84
CA ASP A 196 -35.33 -33.34 -15.94
C ASP A 196 -36.74 -33.77 -15.50
N VAL A 197 -37.70 -33.69 -16.42
CA VAL A 197 -39.11 -34.09 -16.18
C VAL A 197 -39.26 -35.61 -15.93
N GLN A 198 -38.30 -36.43 -16.36
CA GLN A 198 -38.23 -37.87 -16.10
C GLN A 198 -37.57 -38.19 -14.74
N GLY A 199 -37.01 -37.19 -14.06
CA GLY A 199 -36.35 -37.32 -12.77
C GLY A 199 -34.86 -37.68 -12.84
N HIS A 200 -34.24 -37.72 -14.03
CA HIS A 200 -32.80 -37.92 -14.16
C HIS A 200 -32.04 -36.69 -13.64
N VAL A 201 -30.94 -36.93 -12.93
CA VAL A 201 -30.06 -35.86 -12.43
C VAL A 201 -29.22 -35.32 -13.58
N LEU A 202 -29.43 -34.05 -13.91
CA LEU A 202 -28.65 -33.33 -14.93
C LEU A 202 -27.42 -32.65 -14.32
N HIS A 203 -27.59 -32.04 -13.14
CA HIS A 203 -26.52 -31.40 -12.39
C HIS A 203 -26.65 -31.73 -10.91
N ARG A 204 -25.53 -31.97 -10.23
CA ARG A 204 -25.49 -32.14 -8.78
C ARG A 204 -24.18 -31.62 -8.23
N GLN A 205 -24.26 -30.75 -7.24
CA GLN A 205 -23.09 -30.23 -6.54
C GLN A 205 -23.35 -30.22 -5.03
N ASN A 206 -22.44 -30.86 -4.29
CA ASN A 206 -22.42 -30.84 -2.84
C ASN A 206 -21.50 -29.69 -2.39
N GLY A 207 -22.05 -28.68 -1.74
CA GLY A 207 -21.31 -27.48 -1.35
C GLY A 207 -21.07 -26.51 -2.52
N ILE A 208 -21.17 -25.21 -2.26
CA ILE A 208 -20.84 -24.14 -3.22
C ILE A 208 -19.66 -23.33 -2.69
N ASP A 209 -18.69 -23.02 -3.56
CA ASP A 209 -17.66 -22.02 -3.27
C ASP A 209 -18.32 -20.63 -3.25
N TYR A 210 -18.66 -20.19 -2.04
CA TYR A 210 -19.37 -18.95 -1.81
C TYR A 210 -18.64 -17.74 -2.36
N ASP A 211 -17.32 -17.67 -2.16
CA ASP A 211 -16.55 -16.49 -2.55
C ASP A 211 -16.48 -16.37 -4.06
N LEU A 212 -16.32 -17.50 -4.73
CA LEU A 212 -16.32 -17.56 -6.18
C LEU A 212 -17.69 -17.16 -6.77
N HIS A 213 -18.78 -17.76 -6.28
CA HIS A 213 -20.11 -17.47 -6.80
C HIS A 213 -20.66 -16.11 -6.40
N GLY A 214 -20.33 -15.64 -5.19
CA GLY A 214 -20.67 -14.29 -4.72
C GLY A 214 -20.03 -13.19 -5.57
N SER A 215 -18.92 -13.48 -6.26
CA SER A 215 -18.26 -12.56 -7.20
C SER A 215 -18.83 -12.59 -8.62
N LEU A 216 -19.52 -13.65 -9.02
CA LEU A 216 -20.10 -13.76 -10.37
C LEU A 216 -21.29 -12.84 -10.57
N THR A 217 -22.16 -12.73 -9.55
CA THR A 217 -23.35 -11.87 -9.60
C THR A 217 -23.01 -10.41 -9.92
N PRO A 218 -22.09 -9.72 -9.21
CA PRO A 218 -21.72 -8.36 -9.57
C PRO A 218 -21.04 -8.27 -10.95
N LEU A 219 -20.25 -9.28 -11.36
CA LEU A 219 -19.62 -9.31 -12.68
C LEU A 219 -20.65 -9.34 -13.81
N TYR A 220 -21.62 -10.26 -13.75
CA TYR A 220 -22.66 -10.38 -14.77
C TYR A 220 -23.65 -9.22 -14.71
N THR A 221 -23.94 -8.69 -13.52
CA THR A 221 -24.78 -7.49 -13.37
C THR A 221 -24.14 -6.29 -14.06
N MET A 222 -22.82 -6.09 -13.87
CA MET A 222 -22.06 -5.06 -14.55
C MET A 222 -22.14 -5.22 -16.06
N ALA A 223 -21.89 -6.44 -16.58
CA ALA A 223 -21.95 -6.72 -18.02
C ALA A 223 -23.35 -6.48 -18.61
N ASN A 224 -24.42 -6.93 -17.94
CA ASN A 224 -25.79 -6.75 -18.40
C ASN A 224 -26.23 -5.28 -18.41
N LYS A 225 -25.79 -4.47 -17.44
CA LYS A 225 -26.16 -3.04 -17.36
C LYS A 225 -25.31 -2.14 -18.26
N MET A 226 -24.12 -2.60 -18.66
CA MET A 226 -23.15 -1.81 -19.42
C MET A 226 -23.72 -1.14 -20.68
N PRO A 227 -24.48 -1.82 -21.57
CA PRO A 227 -25.06 -1.14 -22.73
C PRO A 227 -25.96 0.05 -22.36
N GLY A 228 -26.77 -0.10 -21.31
CA GLY A 228 -27.64 0.96 -20.81
C GLY A 228 -26.85 2.12 -20.19
N TRP A 229 -25.81 1.82 -19.41
CA TRP A 229 -24.94 2.85 -18.86
C TRP A 229 -24.20 3.63 -19.95
N LEU A 230 -23.68 2.95 -20.97
CA LEU A 230 -22.99 3.60 -22.09
C LEU A 230 -23.95 4.41 -22.98
N ALA A 231 -25.21 3.96 -23.13
CA ALA A 231 -26.25 4.71 -23.84
C ALA A 231 -26.65 6.00 -23.11
N ALA A 232 -26.50 6.05 -21.78
CA ALA A 232 -26.72 7.23 -20.98
C ALA A 232 -25.54 8.22 -21.01
N CYS A 233 -24.36 7.79 -21.47
CA CYS A 233 -23.23 8.70 -21.67
C CYS A 233 -23.49 9.64 -22.84
N SER A 234 -22.92 10.85 -22.79
CA SER A 234 -22.89 11.74 -23.94
C SER A 234 -22.24 11.07 -25.15
N SER A 235 -22.81 11.29 -26.33
CA SER A 235 -22.24 10.82 -27.60
C SER A 235 -21.07 11.68 -28.08
N THR A 236 -20.95 12.91 -27.59
CA THR A 236 -19.91 13.88 -27.99
C THR A 236 -18.87 14.12 -26.89
N ASP A 237 -19.27 14.05 -25.63
CA ASP A 237 -18.37 14.17 -24.48
C ASP A 237 -17.85 12.79 -24.07
N LEU A 238 -16.53 12.63 -24.20
CA LEU A 238 -15.77 11.42 -23.89
C LEU A 238 -15.00 11.54 -22.56
N GLU A 239 -15.15 12.65 -21.83
CA GLU A 239 -14.49 12.97 -20.56
C GLU A 239 -15.46 12.97 -19.36
N GLY A 240 -16.75 12.72 -19.58
CA GLY A 240 -17.75 12.60 -18.50
C GLY A 240 -17.44 11.47 -17.50
N ALA A 241 -18.03 11.47 -16.30
CA ALA A 241 -17.58 10.64 -15.18
C ALA A 241 -17.61 9.09 -15.38
N GLY A 242 -16.74 8.39 -14.64
CA GLY A 242 -16.73 6.92 -14.54
C GLY A 242 -16.49 6.23 -15.88
N ILE A 243 -17.30 5.22 -16.20
CA ILE A 243 -17.21 4.46 -17.45
C ILE A 243 -17.45 5.30 -18.72
N CYS A 244 -18.01 6.51 -18.58
CA CYS A 244 -18.18 7.42 -19.71
C CYS A 244 -16.85 8.09 -20.08
N ASN A 245 -15.89 8.20 -19.16
CA ASN A 245 -14.60 8.80 -19.43
C ASN A 245 -13.73 7.77 -20.15
N VAL A 246 -13.62 7.88 -21.47
CA VAL A 246 -12.71 7.07 -22.29
C VAL A 246 -11.52 7.86 -22.82
N ALA A 247 -11.55 9.18 -22.67
CA ALA A 247 -10.54 10.08 -23.21
C ALA A 247 -9.43 10.45 -22.21
N THR A 248 -9.75 10.60 -20.91
CA THR A 248 -8.82 11.06 -19.87
C THR A 248 -8.78 10.17 -18.63
N ALA A 249 -9.48 9.04 -18.64
CA ALA A 249 -9.49 8.10 -17.52
C ALA A 249 -8.25 7.22 -17.44
N GLY A 250 -7.95 6.77 -16.23
CA GLY A 250 -6.88 5.82 -15.93
C GLY A 250 -7.27 4.35 -16.07
N ARG A 251 -6.28 3.48 -15.84
CA ARG A 251 -6.38 2.03 -15.99
C ARG A 251 -7.42 1.36 -15.08
N ASN A 252 -7.62 1.91 -13.88
CA ASN A 252 -8.63 1.47 -12.91
C ASN A 252 -10.07 1.66 -13.42
N VAL A 253 -10.24 2.45 -14.48
CA VAL A 253 -11.49 2.56 -15.22
C VAL A 253 -11.37 1.79 -16.53
N LEU A 254 -10.35 2.09 -17.35
CA LEU A 254 -10.33 1.62 -18.74
C LEU A 254 -9.95 0.16 -18.89
N ILE A 255 -8.83 -0.24 -18.30
CA ILE A 255 -8.30 -1.61 -18.40
C ILE A 255 -9.19 -2.54 -17.57
N ASP A 256 -9.58 -2.13 -16.36
CA ASP A 256 -10.43 -2.94 -15.49
C ASP A 256 -11.82 -3.20 -16.11
N THR A 257 -12.41 -2.21 -16.79
CA THR A 257 -13.67 -2.42 -17.53
C THR A 257 -13.49 -3.42 -18.68
N ALA A 258 -12.41 -3.28 -19.47
CA ALA A 258 -12.10 -4.23 -20.54
C ALA A 258 -11.87 -5.66 -20.03
N LYS A 259 -11.08 -5.81 -18.96
CA LYS A 259 -10.83 -7.07 -18.24
C LYS A 259 -12.16 -7.69 -17.80
N ASN A 260 -12.96 -6.96 -17.03
CA ASN A 260 -14.19 -7.50 -16.45
C ASN A 260 -15.26 -7.84 -17.50
N LEU A 261 -15.43 -7.03 -18.56
CA LEU A 261 -16.38 -7.37 -19.63
C LEU A 261 -15.94 -8.61 -20.42
N SER A 262 -14.64 -8.73 -20.71
CA SER A 262 -14.08 -9.90 -21.39
C SER A 262 -14.22 -11.17 -20.55
N LEU A 263 -13.91 -11.09 -19.25
CA LEU A 263 -14.09 -12.20 -18.31
C LEU A 263 -15.56 -12.59 -18.16
N ALA A 264 -16.47 -11.61 -18.07
CA ALA A 264 -17.91 -11.87 -17.98
C ALA A 264 -18.42 -12.69 -19.18
N TYR A 265 -18.00 -12.34 -20.39
CA TYR A 265 -18.32 -13.13 -21.58
C TYR A 265 -17.66 -14.51 -21.53
N LYS A 266 -16.35 -14.59 -21.27
CA LYS A 266 -15.59 -15.85 -21.23
C LYS A 266 -16.05 -16.85 -20.18
N LEU A 267 -16.66 -16.40 -19.09
CA LEU A 267 -17.24 -17.29 -18.10
C LEU A 267 -18.67 -17.71 -18.47
N SER A 268 -19.45 -16.87 -19.15
CA SER A 268 -20.90 -17.11 -19.37
C SER A 268 -21.30 -17.62 -20.75
N ASP A 269 -20.46 -17.44 -21.77
CA ASP A 269 -20.80 -17.57 -23.19
C ASP A 269 -22.10 -16.82 -23.58
N ASN A 270 -22.43 -15.74 -22.85
CA ASN A 270 -23.64 -14.96 -23.08
C ASN A 270 -23.43 -13.92 -24.19
N PRO A 271 -24.18 -13.98 -25.31
CA PRO A 271 -24.07 -12.99 -26.39
C PRO A 271 -24.33 -11.54 -25.93
N ASN A 272 -25.12 -11.33 -24.88
CA ASN A 272 -25.35 -10.00 -24.30
C ASN A 272 -24.09 -9.44 -23.63
N HIS A 273 -23.28 -10.30 -23.00
CA HIS A 273 -22.00 -9.88 -22.41
C HIS A 273 -20.97 -9.56 -23.52
N LEU A 274 -20.97 -10.31 -24.63
CA LEU A 274 -20.18 -9.94 -25.82
C LEU A 274 -20.63 -8.60 -26.40
N THR A 275 -21.95 -8.38 -26.48
CA THR A 275 -22.54 -7.10 -26.91
C THR A 275 -22.11 -5.94 -26.00
N ALA A 276 -22.05 -6.17 -24.69
CA ALA A 276 -21.55 -5.19 -23.74
C ALA A 276 -20.06 -4.85 -23.95
N ALA A 277 -19.21 -5.86 -24.12
CA ALA A 277 -17.80 -5.66 -24.46
C ALA A 277 -17.62 -4.90 -25.77
N LYS A 278 -18.42 -5.22 -26.80
CA LYS A 278 -18.46 -4.52 -28.07
C LYS A 278 -18.87 -3.04 -27.91
N ALA A 279 -19.95 -2.76 -27.17
CA ALA A 279 -20.43 -1.40 -26.94
C ALA A 279 -19.38 -0.53 -26.24
N TYR A 280 -18.65 -1.12 -25.28
CA TYR A 280 -17.54 -0.47 -24.63
C TYR A 280 -16.36 -0.23 -25.59
N ALA A 281 -15.98 -1.24 -26.38
CA ALA A 281 -14.95 -1.12 -27.41
C ALA A 281 -15.27 0.02 -28.41
N ASP A 282 -16.51 0.09 -28.88
CA ASP A 282 -17.00 1.14 -29.78
C ASP A 282 -16.89 2.54 -29.16
N ARG A 283 -17.04 2.67 -27.83
CA ARG A 283 -16.84 3.94 -27.13
C ARG A 283 -15.35 4.29 -27.03
N VAL A 284 -14.51 3.36 -26.61
CA VAL A 284 -13.05 3.59 -26.49
C VAL A 284 -12.45 3.99 -27.84
N LEU A 285 -12.88 3.36 -28.94
CA LEU A 285 -12.42 3.68 -30.30
C LEU A 285 -12.79 5.10 -30.79
N LYS A 286 -13.74 5.78 -30.14
CA LYS A 286 -14.09 7.18 -30.46
C LYS A 286 -13.13 8.19 -29.83
N ALA A 287 -12.36 7.78 -28.81
CA ALA A 287 -11.42 8.68 -28.15
C ALA A 287 -10.30 9.08 -29.12
N PRO A 288 -9.97 10.37 -29.26
CA PRO A 288 -8.82 10.77 -30.05
C PRO A 288 -7.54 10.15 -29.47
N VAL A 289 -6.70 9.58 -30.35
CA VAL A 289 -5.52 8.81 -29.93
C VAL A 289 -4.55 9.63 -29.06
N SER A 290 -4.47 10.94 -29.32
CA SER A 290 -3.62 11.91 -28.61
C SER A 290 -4.26 12.55 -27.37
N LYS A 291 -5.48 12.16 -26.99
CA LYS A 291 -6.21 12.85 -25.91
C LYS A 291 -5.86 12.31 -24.53
N GLY A 292 -5.63 13.20 -23.56
CA GLY A 292 -5.12 12.82 -22.25
C GLY A 292 -3.64 12.42 -22.32
N GLY A 293 -2.91 12.60 -21.22
CA GLY A 293 -1.49 12.29 -21.15
C GLY A 293 -1.16 10.80 -21.31
N GLU A 294 0.12 10.47 -21.10
CA GLU A 294 0.66 9.11 -21.04
C GLU A 294 -0.21 8.11 -20.24
N TRP A 295 -0.81 8.58 -19.15
CA TRP A 295 -1.66 7.85 -18.23
C TRP A 295 -2.93 7.37 -18.92
N SER A 296 -3.58 8.25 -19.68
CA SER A 296 -4.83 7.95 -20.37
C SER A 296 -4.55 7.18 -21.67
N MET A 297 -3.48 7.54 -22.38
CA MET A 297 -3.02 6.86 -23.59
C MET A 297 -2.69 5.40 -23.31
N SER A 298 -1.88 5.12 -22.29
CA SER A 298 -1.51 3.75 -21.90
C SER A 298 -2.72 2.94 -21.46
N SER A 299 -3.66 3.57 -20.75
CA SER A 299 -4.89 2.95 -20.28
C SER A 299 -5.81 2.54 -21.44
N ARG A 300 -5.93 3.38 -22.49
CA ARG A 300 -6.65 3.01 -23.72
C ARG A 300 -5.94 1.90 -24.49
N VAL A 301 -4.61 1.99 -24.64
CA VAL A 301 -3.82 0.96 -25.33
C VAL A 301 -3.96 -0.40 -24.64
N GLY A 302 -3.85 -0.43 -23.30
CA GLY A 302 -4.06 -1.65 -22.52
C GLY A 302 -5.48 -2.19 -22.63
N ALA A 303 -6.51 -1.33 -22.58
CA ALA A 303 -7.91 -1.75 -22.70
C ALA A 303 -8.21 -2.37 -24.07
N LEU A 304 -7.75 -1.74 -25.16
CA LEU A 304 -7.86 -2.30 -26.51
C LEU A 304 -7.06 -3.59 -26.66
N GLY A 305 -5.88 -3.68 -26.03
CA GLY A 305 -5.08 -4.91 -26.00
C GLY A 305 -5.81 -6.08 -25.36
N VAL A 306 -6.43 -5.87 -24.19
CA VAL A 306 -7.26 -6.89 -23.51
C VAL A 306 -8.43 -7.32 -24.39
N LEU A 307 -9.17 -6.37 -24.97
CA LEU A 307 -10.30 -6.67 -25.85
C LEU A 307 -9.87 -7.45 -27.11
N TYR A 308 -8.74 -7.06 -27.73
CA TYR A 308 -8.16 -7.76 -28.87
C TYR A 308 -7.78 -9.20 -28.50
N ASP A 309 -6.99 -9.38 -27.44
CA ASP A 309 -6.42 -10.69 -27.10
C ASP A 309 -7.49 -11.65 -26.55
N TRP A 310 -8.33 -11.19 -25.63
CA TRP A 310 -9.32 -12.06 -25.00
C TRP A 310 -10.49 -12.37 -25.93
N LEU A 311 -10.91 -11.43 -26.78
CA LEU A 311 -12.04 -11.60 -27.69
C LEU A 311 -11.59 -11.79 -29.15
N TYR A 312 -10.33 -12.20 -29.36
CA TYR A 312 -9.69 -12.33 -30.68
C TYR A 312 -10.53 -13.11 -31.70
N ARG A 313 -11.17 -14.20 -31.25
CA ARG A 313 -12.00 -15.08 -32.10
C ARG A 313 -13.48 -14.71 -32.10
N ASP A 314 -13.95 -14.04 -31.06
CA ASP A 314 -15.38 -13.80 -30.79
C ASP A 314 -15.85 -12.45 -31.36
N LEU A 315 -15.11 -11.38 -31.04
CA LEU A 315 -15.36 -10.02 -31.50
C LEU A 315 -14.46 -9.68 -32.69
N GLY A 316 -13.20 -10.13 -32.65
CA GLY A 316 -12.14 -9.76 -33.58
C GLY A 316 -12.53 -9.80 -35.06
N PRO A 317 -13.15 -10.88 -35.58
CA PRO A 317 -13.53 -11.00 -37.00
C PRO A 317 -14.74 -10.13 -37.41
N GLN A 318 -15.49 -9.57 -36.47
CA GLN A 318 -16.67 -8.75 -36.79
C GLN A 318 -16.25 -7.38 -37.36
N THR A 319 -17.03 -6.83 -38.28
CA THR A 319 -16.78 -5.50 -38.87
C THR A 319 -17.15 -4.38 -37.88
N VAL A 320 -16.31 -3.34 -37.80
CA VAL A 320 -16.61 -2.14 -37.00
C VAL A 320 -17.63 -1.27 -37.74
N ALA A 321 -18.77 -1.01 -37.09
CA ALA A 321 -19.83 -0.19 -37.67
C ALA A 321 -19.36 1.26 -37.86
N GLY A 322 -19.52 1.79 -39.08
CA GLY A 322 -19.13 3.15 -39.42
C GLY A 322 -17.65 3.33 -39.82
N ASP A 323 -16.83 2.28 -39.78
CA ASP A 323 -15.48 2.32 -40.36
C ASP A 323 -15.58 2.35 -41.90
N ALA A 324 -15.05 3.42 -42.51
CA ALA A 324 -15.15 3.62 -43.96
C ALA A 324 -14.47 2.51 -44.77
N ALA A 325 -13.41 1.90 -44.21
CA ALA A 325 -12.68 0.80 -44.82
C ALA A 325 -13.30 -0.58 -44.54
N ARG A 326 -14.42 -0.64 -43.79
CA ARG A 326 -15.11 -1.88 -43.39
C ARG A 326 -14.19 -2.90 -42.72
N ARG A 327 -13.20 -2.42 -41.96
CA ARG A 327 -12.24 -3.25 -41.25
C ARG A 327 -12.90 -4.03 -40.12
N SER A 328 -12.31 -5.17 -39.80
CA SER A 328 -12.63 -5.99 -38.63
C SER A 328 -12.19 -5.29 -37.32
N TYR A 329 -12.73 -5.70 -36.18
CA TYR A 329 -12.26 -5.22 -34.88
C TYR A 329 -10.77 -5.48 -34.67
N ASN A 330 -10.25 -6.65 -35.10
CA ASN A 330 -8.82 -6.94 -35.01
C ASN A 330 -7.97 -5.89 -35.75
N GLU A 331 -8.35 -5.56 -36.99
CA GLU A 331 -7.63 -4.55 -37.78
C GLU A 331 -7.74 -3.14 -37.19
N VAL A 332 -8.92 -2.75 -36.71
CA VAL A 332 -9.15 -1.41 -36.13
C VAL A 332 -8.45 -1.27 -34.77
N PHE A 333 -8.52 -2.29 -33.90
CA PHE A 333 -7.80 -2.31 -32.62
C PHE A 333 -6.29 -2.20 -32.84
N ALA A 334 -5.71 -3.04 -33.72
CA ALA A 334 -4.28 -2.99 -34.00
C ALA A 334 -3.85 -1.64 -34.59
N ALA A 335 -4.64 -1.06 -35.50
CA ALA A 335 -4.38 0.27 -36.05
C ALA A 335 -4.43 1.37 -34.97
N THR A 336 -5.45 1.36 -34.10
CA THR A 336 -5.62 2.37 -33.04
C THR A 336 -4.57 2.23 -31.95
N ILE A 337 -4.19 1.00 -31.57
CA ILE A 337 -3.08 0.74 -30.64
C ILE A 337 -1.79 1.34 -31.19
N LYS A 338 -1.43 1.00 -32.44
CA LYS A 338 -0.22 1.52 -33.10
C LYS A 338 -0.23 3.04 -33.21
N ALA A 339 -1.37 3.62 -33.61
CA ALA A 339 -1.52 5.07 -33.74
C ALA A 339 -1.42 5.79 -32.40
N THR A 340 -1.96 5.23 -31.32
CA THR A 340 -1.87 5.81 -29.97
C THR A 340 -0.45 5.75 -29.44
N VAL A 341 0.26 4.64 -29.64
CA VAL A 341 1.68 4.49 -29.25
C VAL A 341 2.57 5.47 -30.00
N ALA A 342 2.33 5.68 -31.30
CA ALA A 342 3.09 6.60 -32.13
C ALA A 342 2.72 8.09 -31.92
N SER A 343 1.64 8.38 -31.21
CA SER A 343 1.13 9.74 -31.06
C SER A 343 1.97 10.55 -30.08
N THR A 344 2.33 11.76 -30.48
CA THR A 344 2.97 12.76 -29.62
C THR A 344 2.00 13.90 -29.30
N VAL A 345 2.11 14.48 -28.11
CA VAL A 345 1.32 15.65 -27.68
C VAL A 345 2.25 16.79 -27.27
N PRO A 346 1.86 18.06 -27.42
CA PRO A 346 2.72 19.20 -27.11
C PRO A 346 3.23 19.26 -25.67
N GLU A 347 2.48 18.71 -24.71
CA GLU A 347 2.72 18.85 -23.27
C GLU A 347 3.78 17.87 -22.70
N LYS A 348 4.54 17.16 -23.56
CA LYS A 348 5.62 16.22 -23.17
C LYS A 348 5.14 15.04 -22.31
N ASP A 349 3.84 14.78 -22.34
CA ASP A 349 3.17 13.78 -21.52
C ASP A 349 2.48 12.74 -22.40
N ASN A 350 3.27 11.84 -22.98
CA ASN A 350 2.81 10.79 -23.89
C ASN A 350 3.64 9.51 -23.78
N LEU A 351 3.24 8.47 -24.51
CA LEU A 351 3.90 7.15 -24.47
C LEU A 351 5.31 7.16 -25.06
N VAL A 352 5.57 8.02 -26.06
CA VAL A 352 6.90 8.18 -26.65
C VAL A 352 7.84 8.80 -25.63
N ASP A 353 7.49 9.93 -25.01
CA ASP A 353 8.32 10.53 -23.96
C ASP A 353 8.52 9.58 -22.77
N SER A 354 7.46 8.88 -22.35
CA SER A 354 7.49 7.96 -21.20
C SER A 354 8.32 6.70 -21.40
N THR A 355 8.61 6.34 -22.65
CA THR A 355 9.41 5.16 -23.02
C THR A 355 10.77 5.61 -23.57
N CYS A 356 10.75 6.44 -24.60
CA CYS A 356 11.94 6.85 -25.34
C CYS A 356 12.79 7.89 -24.63
N GLY A 357 12.29 8.52 -23.57
CA GLY A 357 12.97 9.59 -22.84
C GLY A 357 12.70 10.97 -23.43
N HIS A 358 12.78 11.98 -22.57
CA HIS A 358 12.35 13.33 -22.91
C HIS A 358 13.14 13.92 -24.09
N GLY A 359 12.44 14.48 -25.07
CA GLY A 359 13.04 15.13 -26.26
C GLY A 359 13.44 14.17 -27.37
N ASN A 360 13.17 12.87 -27.19
CA ASN A 360 13.28 11.86 -28.24
C ASN A 360 12.00 11.86 -29.11
N THR A 361 12.07 11.25 -30.29
CA THR A 361 10.95 11.15 -31.23
C THR A 361 10.64 9.70 -31.59
N PHE A 362 9.44 9.48 -32.12
CA PHE A 362 9.03 8.17 -32.62
C PHE A 362 9.51 7.96 -34.06
N SER A 363 10.08 6.79 -34.33
CA SER A 363 10.56 6.37 -35.65
C SER A 363 9.54 5.45 -36.31
N ALA A 364 8.80 5.97 -37.29
CA ALA A 364 7.75 5.20 -37.97
C ALA A 364 8.30 4.02 -38.80
N SER A 365 9.53 4.12 -39.32
CA SER A 365 10.16 3.06 -40.12
C SER A 365 10.58 1.84 -39.29
N ARG A 366 10.86 2.04 -38.00
CA ARG A 366 11.25 0.97 -37.06
C ARG A 366 10.14 0.59 -36.08
N PHE A 367 9.09 1.41 -35.99
CA PHE A 367 8.12 1.38 -34.89
C PHE A 367 8.86 1.33 -33.54
N ASP A 368 9.68 2.34 -33.28
CA ASP A 368 10.52 2.41 -32.07
C ASP A 368 10.95 3.85 -31.79
N CYS A 369 11.75 4.05 -30.76
CA CYS A 369 12.43 5.30 -30.50
C CYS A 369 13.40 5.67 -31.63
N GLU A 370 13.51 6.95 -31.97
CA GLU A 370 14.48 7.44 -32.97
C GLU A 370 15.92 7.23 -32.50
N VAL A 371 16.14 7.37 -31.19
CA VAL A 371 17.39 6.99 -30.51
C VAL A 371 17.07 6.00 -29.39
N GLU A 372 17.77 4.88 -29.32
CA GLU A 372 17.63 3.90 -28.23
C GLU A 372 17.90 4.58 -26.87
N PRO A 373 17.01 4.43 -25.87
CA PRO A 373 17.21 4.97 -24.54
C PRO A 373 18.42 4.35 -23.83
N VAL A 374 19.08 5.13 -22.97
CA VAL A 374 20.06 4.60 -22.02
C VAL A 374 19.33 4.08 -20.78
N TYR A 375 19.51 2.81 -20.45
CA TYR A 375 18.79 2.18 -19.34
C TYR A 375 19.54 2.26 -18.00
N GLU A 376 20.87 2.19 -18.01
CA GLU A 376 21.69 2.16 -16.79
C GLU A 376 22.85 3.15 -16.91
N ASN A 377 23.36 3.61 -15.76
CA ASN A 377 24.51 4.53 -15.70
C ASN A 377 24.33 5.77 -16.61
N TRP A 378 23.11 6.29 -16.68
CA TRP A 378 22.79 7.41 -17.56
C TRP A 378 23.55 8.67 -17.13
N ASN A 379 24.21 9.30 -18.11
CA ASN A 379 24.84 10.60 -17.93
C ASN A 379 24.05 11.65 -18.73
N PRO A 380 23.28 12.53 -18.06
CA PRO A 380 22.52 13.58 -18.73
C PRO A 380 23.39 14.50 -19.60
N ALA A 381 24.66 14.72 -19.22
CA ALA A 381 25.58 15.58 -19.98
C ALA A 381 25.99 15.00 -21.34
N ALA A 382 25.77 13.70 -21.56
CA ALA A 382 26.05 13.05 -22.85
C ALA A 382 24.94 13.28 -23.89
N GLY A 383 23.83 13.94 -23.52
CA GLY A 383 22.72 14.28 -24.43
C GLY A 383 21.94 13.07 -24.97
N LYS A 384 22.16 11.87 -24.44
CA LYS A 384 21.40 10.67 -24.82
C LYS A 384 20.08 10.61 -24.05
N PRO A 385 18.96 10.25 -24.70
CA PRO A 385 17.67 10.20 -24.03
C PRO A 385 17.59 9.00 -23.07
N SER A 386 16.81 9.16 -22.00
CA SER A 386 16.61 8.14 -20.97
C SER A 386 15.38 8.49 -20.12
N ILE A 387 14.84 7.49 -19.45
CA ILE A 387 13.86 7.63 -18.36
C ILE A 387 14.41 7.11 -17.02
N SER A 388 15.74 6.92 -16.91
CA SER A 388 16.36 6.24 -15.75
C SER A 388 16.15 6.93 -14.40
N SER A 389 15.88 8.24 -14.38
CA SER A 389 15.46 8.99 -13.19
C SER A 389 14.04 8.65 -12.72
N LEU A 390 13.23 8.01 -13.55
CA LEU A 390 11.80 7.74 -13.34
C LEU A 390 11.51 6.25 -13.08
N TYR A 391 12.54 5.44 -12.81
CA TYR A 391 12.34 4.02 -12.49
C TYR A 391 11.88 3.76 -11.06
N LEU A 392 12.18 4.67 -10.12
CA LEU A 392 11.81 4.54 -8.72
C LEU A 392 10.38 4.99 -8.46
N THR A 393 9.96 6.05 -9.14
CA THR A 393 8.68 6.72 -8.93
C THR A 393 8.22 7.40 -10.22
N GLY A 394 6.93 7.75 -10.27
CA GLY A 394 6.28 8.36 -11.43
C GLY A 394 5.42 7.38 -12.24
N HIS A 395 4.83 7.90 -13.32
CA HIS A 395 3.86 7.15 -14.12
C HIS A 395 4.48 6.27 -15.19
N ASN A 396 5.79 6.37 -15.46
CA ASN A 396 6.47 5.68 -16.56
C ASN A 396 6.28 4.17 -16.52
N MET A 397 6.35 3.54 -15.35
CA MET A 397 6.10 2.09 -15.27
C MET A 397 4.66 1.76 -15.71
N SER A 398 3.68 2.58 -15.33
CA SER A 398 2.29 2.41 -15.75
C SER A 398 2.14 2.66 -17.26
N ALA A 399 2.76 3.71 -17.78
CA ALA A 399 2.74 4.05 -19.20
C ALA A 399 3.31 2.92 -20.07
N VAL A 400 4.51 2.47 -19.73
CA VAL A 400 5.20 1.36 -20.41
C VAL A 400 4.41 0.06 -20.25
N SER A 401 3.82 -0.23 -19.08
CA SER A 401 3.00 -1.44 -18.88
C SER A 401 1.76 -1.47 -19.76
N GLY A 402 0.98 -0.38 -19.82
CA GLY A 402 -0.22 -0.30 -20.65
C GLY A 402 0.11 -0.38 -22.13
N MET A 403 1.21 0.26 -22.56
CA MET A 403 1.74 0.12 -23.92
C MET A 403 2.14 -1.32 -24.22
N SER A 404 2.94 -1.97 -23.36
CA SER A 404 3.34 -3.37 -23.51
C SER A 404 2.15 -4.29 -23.62
N MET A 405 1.10 -4.08 -22.82
CA MET A 405 -0.12 -4.88 -22.87
C MET A 405 -0.79 -4.82 -24.25
N GLY A 406 -0.93 -3.64 -24.85
CA GLY A 406 -1.50 -3.49 -26.19
C GLY A 406 -0.61 -4.04 -27.30
N LEU A 407 0.70 -3.81 -27.23
CA LEU A 407 1.63 -4.29 -28.25
C LEU A 407 1.82 -5.83 -28.20
N LEU A 408 1.88 -6.43 -27.00
CA LEU A 408 1.93 -7.89 -26.82
C LEU A 408 0.68 -8.57 -27.40
N ALA A 409 -0.47 -7.89 -27.35
CA ALA A 409 -1.73 -8.40 -27.89
C ALA A 409 -1.65 -8.65 -29.40
N ILE A 410 -0.94 -7.78 -30.14
CA ILE A 410 -0.95 -7.78 -31.61
C ILE A 410 0.33 -8.33 -32.25
N ALA A 411 1.35 -8.63 -31.44
CA ALA A 411 2.72 -8.89 -31.90
C ALA A 411 2.90 -10.12 -32.80
N ASP A 412 1.98 -11.08 -32.76
CA ASP A 412 2.01 -12.29 -33.59
C ASP A 412 1.56 -12.02 -35.03
N THR A 413 0.68 -11.03 -35.25
CA THR A 413 0.20 -10.62 -36.58
C THR A 413 0.81 -9.31 -37.07
N HIS A 414 1.39 -8.53 -36.15
CA HIS A 414 2.02 -7.24 -36.42
C HIS A 414 3.47 -7.22 -35.89
N THR A 415 4.34 -8.01 -36.50
CA THR A 415 5.74 -8.15 -36.07
C THR A 415 6.55 -6.86 -36.17
N GLU A 416 6.05 -5.86 -36.90
CA GLU A 416 6.66 -4.53 -36.95
C GLU A 416 6.71 -3.85 -35.58
N VAL A 417 5.89 -4.24 -34.59
CA VAL A 417 5.88 -3.63 -33.25
C VAL A 417 6.92 -4.19 -32.28
N LEU A 418 7.59 -5.28 -32.66
CA LEU A 418 8.57 -5.97 -31.81
C LEU A 418 9.73 -5.08 -31.33
N PRO A 419 10.25 -4.10 -32.12
CA PRO A 419 11.30 -3.19 -31.64
C PRO A 419 10.87 -2.37 -30.42
N MET A 420 9.74 -1.66 -30.45
CA MET A 420 9.21 -0.94 -29.29
C MET A 420 8.90 -1.87 -28.10
N LEU A 421 8.44 -3.11 -28.35
CA LEU A 421 8.29 -4.11 -27.29
C LEU A 421 9.62 -4.48 -26.65
N ASN A 422 10.70 -4.60 -27.43
CA ASN A 422 12.03 -4.85 -26.92
C ASN A 422 12.54 -3.69 -26.06
N THR A 423 12.32 -2.45 -26.48
CA THR A 423 12.59 -1.24 -25.70
C THR A 423 11.85 -1.26 -24.37
N ALA A 424 10.55 -1.56 -24.39
CA ALA A 424 9.75 -1.70 -23.18
C ALA A 424 10.28 -2.82 -22.26
N TYR A 425 10.62 -3.99 -22.80
CA TYR A 425 11.18 -5.10 -22.04
C TYR A 425 12.49 -4.72 -21.34
N LYS A 426 13.37 -3.97 -22.02
CA LYS A 426 14.63 -3.47 -21.44
C LYS A 426 14.39 -2.48 -20.29
N HIS A 427 13.38 -1.61 -20.37
CA HIS A 427 13.00 -0.77 -19.22
C HIS A 427 12.56 -1.61 -18.03
N PHE A 428 11.82 -2.70 -18.25
CA PHE A 428 11.51 -3.63 -17.17
C PHE A 428 12.76 -4.30 -16.61
N GLN A 429 13.59 -4.90 -17.46
CA GLN A 429 14.75 -5.68 -17.06
C GLN A 429 15.81 -4.85 -16.33
N TYR A 430 16.22 -3.73 -16.93
CA TYR A 430 17.34 -2.91 -16.46
C TYR A 430 16.91 -1.72 -15.60
N GLY A 431 15.61 -1.39 -15.61
CA GLY A 431 15.04 -0.26 -14.88
C GLY A 431 14.12 -0.67 -13.75
N PHE A 432 12.84 -0.91 -14.05
CA PHE A 432 11.78 -1.10 -13.03
C PHE A 432 12.02 -2.30 -12.11
N VAL A 433 12.44 -3.45 -12.64
CA VAL A 433 12.75 -4.64 -11.82
C VAL A 433 13.99 -4.39 -10.97
N ARG A 434 15.01 -3.74 -11.55
CA ARG A 434 16.25 -3.40 -10.84
C ARG A 434 16.01 -2.38 -9.73
N ALA A 435 15.13 -1.41 -9.95
CA ALA A 435 14.71 -0.44 -8.96
C ALA A 435 14.08 -1.13 -7.75
N ARG A 436 13.16 -2.07 -7.98
CA ARG A 436 12.54 -2.88 -6.93
C ARG A 436 13.54 -3.79 -6.22
N GLU A 437 14.46 -4.40 -6.95
CA GLU A 437 15.52 -5.21 -6.35
C GLU A 437 16.39 -4.41 -5.38
N LEU A 438 16.69 -3.15 -5.72
CA LEU A 438 17.48 -2.25 -4.88
C LEU A 438 16.70 -1.79 -3.64
N VAL A 439 15.49 -1.25 -3.82
CA VAL A 439 14.75 -0.57 -2.73
C VAL A 439 13.86 -1.50 -1.92
N SER A 440 13.51 -2.68 -2.46
CA SER A 440 12.61 -3.67 -1.85
C SER A 440 13.26 -5.04 -1.65
N VAL A 441 14.58 -5.09 -1.50
CA VAL A 441 15.38 -6.33 -1.36
C VAL A 441 14.84 -7.33 -0.31
N ASP A 442 14.22 -6.82 0.75
CA ASP A 442 13.60 -7.57 1.84
C ASP A 442 12.11 -7.23 2.05
N GLY A 443 11.47 -6.60 1.06
CA GLY A 443 10.04 -6.35 1.02
C GLY A 443 9.61 -4.89 1.17
N GLY A 444 10.40 -4.06 1.88
CA GLY A 444 10.05 -2.67 2.16
C GLY A 444 10.03 -1.75 0.94
N HIS A 445 9.49 -0.55 1.09
CA HIS A 445 9.55 0.47 0.04
C HIS A 445 9.57 1.87 0.65
N HIS A 446 10.42 2.75 0.12
CA HIS A 446 10.70 4.09 0.66
C HIS A 446 9.48 5.01 0.82
N VAL A 447 8.43 4.82 0.00
CA VAL A 447 7.14 5.54 0.09
C VAL A 447 6.09 4.85 0.98
N GLY A 448 6.50 3.91 1.84
CA GLY A 448 5.60 3.32 2.83
C GLY A 448 4.59 2.32 2.26
N TYR A 449 3.31 2.51 2.58
CA TYR A 449 2.27 1.48 2.40
C TYR A 449 1.39 1.71 1.16
N GLY A 450 0.74 2.87 1.04
CA GLY A 450 -0.28 3.14 0.01
C GLY A 450 0.25 3.02 -1.43
N TYR A 451 1.21 3.85 -1.81
CA TYR A 451 1.79 3.82 -3.16
C TYR A 451 2.70 2.61 -3.41
N ASN A 452 3.22 1.94 -2.37
CA ASN A 452 3.94 0.68 -2.53
C ASN A 452 3.02 -0.43 -3.04
N ALA A 453 1.88 -0.64 -2.37
CA ALA A 453 0.89 -1.63 -2.79
C ALA A 453 0.34 -1.31 -4.19
N SER A 454 0.18 -0.03 -4.52
CA SER A 454 -0.42 0.44 -5.78
C SER A 454 0.46 0.31 -7.03
N SER A 455 1.66 -0.26 -6.89
CA SER A 455 2.58 -0.45 -8.00
C SER A 455 2.19 -1.55 -8.98
N GLU A 456 1.24 -2.43 -8.60
CA GLU A 456 0.72 -3.54 -9.42
C GLU A 456 1.84 -4.45 -9.97
N VAL A 457 3.01 -4.45 -9.32
CA VAL A 457 4.21 -5.04 -9.87
C VAL A 457 4.07 -6.54 -10.09
N ALA A 458 3.31 -7.23 -9.22
CA ALA A 458 3.00 -8.65 -9.37
C ALA A 458 2.25 -8.94 -10.69
N GLU A 459 1.20 -8.18 -11.00
CA GLU A 459 0.41 -8.35 -12.23
C GLU A 459 1.23 -7.98 -13.48
N ARG A 460 2.02 -6.91 -13.41
CA ARG A 460 2.88 -6.46 -14.52
C ARG A 460 3.96 -7.49 -14.89
N LEU A 461 4.55 -8.17 -13.90
CA LEU A 461 5.49 -9.27 -14.15
C LEU A 461 4.78 -10.51 -14.68
N LEU A 462 3.58 -10.81 -14.16
CA LEU A 462 2.75 -11.91 -14.64
C LEU A 462 2.38 -11.73 -16.13
N LEU A 463 2.06 -10.50 -16.54
CA LEU A 463 1.77 -10.16 -17.94
C LEU A 463 2.89 -10.63 -18.88
N TRP A 464 4.13 -10.25 -18.62
CA TRP A 464 5.28 -10.65 -19.43
C TRP A 464 5.48 -12.17 -19.43
N ARG A 465 5.44 -12.81 -18.25
CA ARG A 465 5.65 -14.25 -18.12
C ARG A 465 4.56 -15.09 -18.81
N LYS A 466 3.32 -14.59 -18.86
CA LYS A 466 2.21 -15.26 -19.53
C LYS A 466 2.21 -15.02 -21.05
N ALA A 467 2.55 -13.81 -21.50
CA ALA A 467 2.53 -13.46 -22.91
C ALA A 467 3.70 -14.05 -23.73
N LEU A 468 4.83 -14.31 -23.08
CA LEU A 468 6.03 -14.88 -23.71
C LEU A 468 6.01 -16.41 -23.73
N ALA A 469 6.64 -17.01 -24.75
CA ALA A 469 6.77 -18.46 -24.95
C ALA A 469 7.88 -19.05 -24.05
N VAL A 470 7.71 -18.88 -22.73
CA VAL A 470 8.67 -19.28 -21.70
C VAL A 470 8.68 -20.80 -21.53
N ASP A 471 9.85 -21.42 -21.66
CA ASP A 471 10.08 -22.81 -21.28
C ASP A 471 10.49 -22.94 -19.80
N ALA A 472 10.61 -24.17 -19.29
CA ALA A 472 10.93 -24.41 -17.88
C ALA A 472 12.31 -23.89 -17.43
N ASN A 473 13.21 -23.56 -18.35
CA ASN A 473 14.59 -23.15 -18.06
C ASN A 473 14.84 -21.65 -18.31
N THR A 474 13.87 -20.94 -18.89
CA THR A 474 14.01 -19.53 -19.26
C THR A 474 13.50 -18.62 -18.14
N GLU A 475 14.40 -17.80 -17.61
CA GLU A 475 14.05 -16.80 -16.59
C GLU A 475 13.61 -15.48 -17.23
N VAL A 476 12.33 -15.11 -17.06
CA VAL A 476 11.78 -13.83 -17.54
C VAL A 476 11.55 -12.88 -16.37
N LEU A 477 12.24 -11.73 -16.41
CA LEU A 477 12.16 -10.67 -15.40
C LEU A 477 12.23 -11.24 -13.97
N LYS A 478 13.41 -11.80 -13.62
CA LYS A 478 13.67 -12.38 -12.29
C LYS A 478 13.28 -11.40 -11.18
N ALA A 479 12.54 -11.88 -10.19
CA ALA A 479 12.03 -11.04 -9.11
C ALA A 479 12.00 -11.79 -7.77
N ASP A 480 13.17 -12.18 -7.26
CA ASP A 480 13.32 -12.90 -5.98
C ASP A 480 12.86 -12.08 -4.76
N TRP A 481 12.70 -10.77 -4.93
CA TRP A 481 12.13 -9.86 -3.93
C TRP A 481 10.59 -9.86 -3.91
N LEU A 482 9.92 -10.33 -4.97
CA LEU A 482 8.46 -10.24 -5.09
C LEU A 482 7.73 -10.95 -3.94
N PRO A 483 8.09 -12.20 -3.54
CA PRO A 483 7.42 -12.87 -2.43
C PRO A 483 7.58 -12.16 -1.08
N LYS A 484 8.55 -11.26 -0.94
CA LYS A 484 8.83 -10.53 0.31
C LYS A 484 7.97 -9.27 0.46
N LEU A 485 7.37 -8.77 -0.63
CA LEU A 485 6.64 -7.50 -0.63
C LEU A 485 5.41 -7.46 0.28
N ILE A 486 4.86 -8.61 0.67
CA ILE A 486 3.71 -8.68 1.58
C ILE A 486 4.09 -8.38 3.04
N TYR A 487 5.35 -8.64 3.43
CA TYR A 487 5.75 -8.62 4.83
C TYR A 487 5.70 -7.24 5.51
N PRO A 488 6.05 -6.10 4.86
CA PRO A 488 5.82 -4.80 5.49
C PRO A 488 4.38 -4.59 5.93
N PHE A 489 3.41 -5.09 5.15
CA PHE A 489 2.00 -4.98 5.48
C PHE A 489 1.59 -5.92 6.62
N ILE A 490 2.08 -7.16 6.63
CA ILE A 490 1.84 -8.08 7.76
C ILE A 490 2.32 -7.43 9.07
N TYR A 491 3.54 -6.91 9.07
CA TYR A 491 4.14 -6.27 10.24
C TYR A 491 3.44 -4.96 10.61
N GLY A 492 3.11 -4.13 9.62
CA GLY A 492 2.55 -2.78 9.80
C GLY A 492 1.03 -2.72 10.00
N GLN A 493 0.29 -3.82 9.84
CA GLN A 493 -1.16 -3.79 10.01
C GLN A 493 -1.54 -3.46 11.46
N ARG A 494 -2.40 -2.45 11.60
CA ARG A 494 -3.01 -1.98 12.85
C ARG A 494 -4.28 -2.77 13.19
N HIS A 495 -4.81 -2.56 14.39
CA HIS A 495 -6.04 -3.18 14.90
C HIS A 495 -7.28 -2.94 14.02
N ASP A 496 -7.32 -1.84 13.26
CA ASP A 496 -8.42 -1.41 12.40
C ASP A 496 -8.20 -1.77 10.92
N SER A 497 -7.26 -2.69 10.64
CA SER A 497 -6.86 -3.11 9.29
C SER A 497 -6.28 -2.00 8.43
N THR A 498 -5.86 -0.87 9.03
CA THR A 498 -5.12 0.21 8.37
C THR A 498 -3.61 0.07 8.62
N PHE A 499 -2.82 0.99 8.07
CA PHE A 499 -1.36 1.00 8.16
C PHE A 499 -0.85 2.38 8.58
N PRO A 500 0.39 2.50 9.09
CA PRO A 500 1.03 3.80 9.32
C PRO A 500 0.99 4.71 8.08
N ALA A 501 0.72 6.00 8.30
CA ALA A 501 0.58 7.02 7.26
C ALA A 501 1.95 7.47 6.69
N ARG A 502 2.70 6.54 6.09
CA ARG A 502 4.06 6.77 5.58
C ARG A 502 4.03 7.14 4.10
N GLY A 503 4.71 8.24 3.75
CA GLY A 503 4.63 8.83 2.41
C GLY A 503 3.24 9.41 2.13
N ASP A 504 2.93 9.66 0.85
CA ASP A 504 1.57 10.04 0.48
C ASP A 504 0.61 8.86 0.67
N VAL A 505 -0.49 9.07 1.39
CA VAL A 505 -1.46 8.02 1.68
C VAL A 505 -2.86 8.42 1.24
N PHE A 506 -3.39 7.70 0.25
CA PHE A 506 -4.82 7.67 -0.07
C PHE A 506 -5.54 6.66 0.85
N PRO A 507 -6.88 6.61 0.88
CA PRO A 507 -7.62 5.59 1.66
C PRO A 507 -7.13 4.19 1.34
N PHE A 508 -6.47 3.55 2.30
CA PHE A 508 -5.85 2.25 2.08
C PHE A 508 -5.97 1.38 3.33
N ASN A 509 -6.46 0.16 3.17
CA ASN A 509 -6.63 -0.83 4.23
C ASN A 509 -6.30 -2.24 3.71
N ALA A 510 -6.31 -3.23 4.60
CA ALA A 510 -5.93 -4.59 4.27
C ALA A 510 -6.82 -5.25 3.18
N GLY A 511 -8.05 -4.78 2.95
CA GLY A 511 -9.00 -5.35 2.00
C GLY A 511 -8.72 -5.01 0.52
N PHE A 512 -7.80 -4.08 0.25
CA PHE A 512 -7.47 -3.62 -1.10
C PHE A 512 -6.96 -4.75 -1.99
N GLY A 513 -7.45 -4.83 -3.24
CA GLY A 513 -7.10 -5.88 -4.20
C GLY A 513 -5.60 -5.98 -4.49
N ASN A 514 -4.89 -4.85 -4.51
CA ASN A 514 -3.45 -4.84 -4.71
C ASN A 514 -2.68 -5.56 -3.59
N LEU A 515 -3.16 -5.49 -2.34
CA LEU A 515 -2.53 -6.22 -1.25
C LEU A 515 -2.80 -7.73 -1.34
N ALA A 516 -3.99 -8.11 -1.81
CA ALA A 516 -4.30 -9.50 -2.12
C ALA A 516 -3.38 -10.06 -3.21
N ALA A 517 -3.13 -9.30 -4.28
CA ALA A 517 -2.20 -9.70 -5.33
C ALA A 517 -0.77 -9.93 -4.79
N LEU A 518 -0.30 -9.09 -3.86
CA LEU A 518 0.99 -9.32 -3.19
C LEU A 518 0.96 -10.62 -2.35
N ALA A 519 -0.04 -10.79 -1.49
CA ALA A 519 -0.13 -11.98 -0.63
C ALA A 519 -0.27 -13.29 -1.44
N LEU A 520 -1.10 -13.29 -2.48
CA LEU A 520 -1.33 -14.45 -3.32
C LEU A 520 -0.15 -14.73 -4.26
N SER A 521 0.53 -13.70 -4.77
CA SER A 521 1.77 -13.90 -5.53
C SER A 521 2.88 -14.48 -4.65
N SER A 522 3.00 -14.03 -3.39
CA SER A 522 3.90 -14.65 -2.40
C SER A 522 3.53 -16.11 -2.14
N ALA A 523 2.24 -16.42 -1.97
CA ALA A 523 1.77 -17.79 -1.73
C ALA A 523 1.99 -18.71 -2.94
N ALA A 524 1.68 -18.24 -4.15
CA ALA A 524 1.74 -19.04 -5.38
C ALA A 524 3.17 -19.17 -5.94
N LEU A 525 3.97 -18.10 -5.89
CA LEU A 525 5.32 -18.09 -6.47
C LEU A 525 6.41 -18.38 -5.43
N GLY A 526 6.20 -17.97 -4.17
CA GLY A 526 7.14 -18.16 -3.07
C GLY A 526 6.87 -19.39 -2.21
N ASN A 527 5.79 -20.13 -2.48
CA ASN A 527 5.30 -21.22 -1.62
C ASN A 527 5.14 -20.79 -0.15
N ASP A 528 4.67 -19.56 0.09
CA ASP A 528 4.62 -18.96 1.42
C ASP A 528 3.28 -19.23 2.14
N PRO A 529 3.25 -20.11 3.18
CA PRO A 529 2.02 -20.43 3.89
C PRO A 529 1.52 -19.28 4.77
N ILE A 530 2.42 -18.41 5.25
CA ILE A 530 2.06 -17.26 6.10
C ILE A 530 1.36 -16.20 5.25
N ALA A 531 1.85 -15.96 4.03
CA ALA A 531 1.20 -15.03 3.11
C ALA A 531 -0.24 -15.48 2.78
N LEU A 532 -0.46 -16.79 2.55
CA LEU A 532 -1.80 -17.32 2.32
C LEU A 532 -2.69 -17.21 3.56
N GLY A 533 -2.17 -17.53 4.75
CA GLY A 533 -2.92 -17.38 6.00
C GLY A 533 -3.29 -15.93 6.30
N TYR A 534 -2.40 -14.98 6.01
CA TYR A 534 -2.67 -13.55 6.11
C TYR A 534 -3.76 -13.11 5.11
N TYR A 535 -3.70 -13.57 3.86
CA TYR A 535 -4.77 -13.30 2.88
C TYR A 535 -6.14 -13.78 3.38
N GLN A 536 -6.21 -15.01 3.89
CA GLN A 536 -7.46 -15.61 4.34
C GLN A 536 -8.01 -14.96 5.62
N ASN A 537 -7.14 -14.61 6.57
CA ASN A 537 -7.54 -14.17 7.90
C ASN A 537 -7.58 -12.65 8.08
N GLN A 538 -6.85 -11.88 7.27
CA GLN A 538 -6.71 -10.43 7.45
C GLN A 538 -7.21 -9.62 6.24
N ILE A 539 -6.98 -10.09 5.01
CA ILE A 539 -7.37 -9.36 3.78
C ILE A 539 -8.82 -9.65 3.40
N LYS A 540 -9.14 -10.93 3.23
CA LYS A 540 -10.45 -11.37 2.72
C LYS A 540 -11.63 -10.97 3.62
N PRO A 541 -11.55 -11.05 4.97
CA PRO A 541 -12.70 -10.73 5.83
C PRO A 541 -13.11 -9.25 5.82
N VAL A 542 -12.18 -8.33 5.55
CA VAL A 542 -12.44 -6.88 5.58
C VAL A 542 -12.76 -6.29 4.20
N ARG A 543 -12.78 -7.13 3.15
CA ARG A 543 -13.14 -6.70 1.80
C ARG A 543 -14.64 -6.41 1.70
N GLN A 544 -14.97 -5.27 1.09
CA GLN A 544 -16.36 -4.89 0.87
C GLN A 544 -17.06 -5.86 -0.09
N ARG A 545 -18.35 -6.14 0.15
CA ARG A 545 -19.15 -7.03 -0.72
C ARG A 545 -19.30 -6.53 -2.15
N SER A 546 -19.39 -5.21 -2.34
CA SER A 546 -19.43 -4.54 -3.63
C SER A 546 -18.15 -4.71 -4.46
N GLU A 547 -17.02 -5.01 -3.82
CA GLU A 547 -15.69 -5.10 -4.42
C GLU A 547 -15.22 -6.54 -4.61
N ARG A 548 -16.14 -7.47 -4.87
CA ARG A 548 -15.83 -8.92 -4.92
C ARG A 548 -15.39 -9.46 -6.27
N ILE A 549 -15.62 -8.75 -7.39
CA ILE A 549 -15.14 -9.16 -8.73
C ILE A 549 -13.64 -9.55 -8.74
N PRO A 550 -12.73 -8.81 -8.06
CA PRO A 550 -11.32 -9.20 -7.91
C PRO A 550 -11.05 -10.63 -7.45
N LEU A 551 -11.93 -11.27 -6.67
CA LEU A 551 -11.72 -12.67 -6.21
C LEU A 551 -11.66 -13.66 -7.39
N LEU A 552 -12.39 -13.41 -8.48
CA LEU A 552 -12.33 -14.22 -9.70
C LEU A 552 -10.96 -14.10 -10.36
N TRP A 553 -10.44 -12.88 -10.45
CA TRP A 553 -9.10 -12.59 -10.96
C TRP A 553 -8.02 -13.21 -10.07
N GLU A 554 -8.12 -13.05 -8.76
CA GLU A 554 -7.20 -13.61 -7.78
C GLU A 554 -7.08 -15.14 -7.91
N ARG A 555 -8.22 -15.84 -8.00
CA ARG A 555 -8.26 -17.30 -8.17
C ARG A 555 -7.58 -17.76 -9.47
N MET A 556 -7.78 -17.02 -10.55
CA MET A 556 -7.25 -17.37 -11.87
C MET A 556 -5.78 -16.97 -12.05
N LEU A 557 -5.37 -15.81 -11.55
CA LEU A 557 -4.02 -15.28 -11.74
C LEU A 557 -3.01 -15.89 -10.77
N TYR A 558 -3.44 -16.29 -9.57
CA TYR A 558 -2.57 -16.78 -8.51
C TYR A 558 -3.07 -18.12 -7.91
N PRO A 559 -3.20 -19.19 -8.72
CA PRO A 559 -3.55 -20.50 -8.18
C PRO A 559 -2.46 -20.99 -7.21
N THR A 560 -2.85 -21.48 -6.04
CA THR A 560 -1.93 -22.05 -5.05
C THR A 560 -2.55 -23.24 -4.33
N THR A 561 -1.71 -24.21 -3.95
CA THR A 561 -2.08 -25.40 -3.18
C THR A 561 -1.40 -25.42 -1.81
N VAL A 562 -0.69 -24.36 -1.44
CA VAL A 562 -0.02 -24.23 -0.15
C VAL A 562 -1.05 -24.25 0.97
N ALA A 563 -0.74 -24.93 2.08
CA ALA A 563 -1.57 -24.88 3.28
C ALA A 563 -1.35 -23.56 4.04
N PRO A 564 -2.39 -22.86 4.51
CA PRO A 564 -2.23 -21.60 5.22
C PRO A 564 -1.60 -21.81 6.61
N ALA A 565 -0.77 -20.86 7.04
CA ALA A 565 -0.17 -20.79 8.38
C ALA A 565 -0.44 -19.43 9.05
N GLY A 566 -0.44 -19.40 10.39
CA GLY A 566 -0.58 -18.18 11.17
C GLY A 566 0.67 -17.31 11.19
N VAL A 567 0.54 -16.07 11.63
CA VAL A 567 1.65 -15.12 11.76
C VAL A 567 2.46 -15.32 13.05
N ASP A 568 1.99 -16.16 13.98
CA ASP A 568 2.55 -16.30 15.32
C ASP A 568 4.01 -16.80 15.35
N SER A 569 4.49 -17.43 14.28
CA SER A 569 5.88 -17.86 14.14
C SER A 569 6.83 -16.75 13.68
N LEU A 570 6.30 -15.60 13.25
CA LEU A 570 7.11 -14.46 12.82
C LEU A 570 7.69 -13.73 14.04
N GLU A 571 8.88 -13.17 13.87
CA GLU A 571 9.49 -12.29 14.85
C GLU A 571 8.62 -11.06 15.11
N LEU A 572 8.61 -10.53 16.33
CA LEU A 572 7.79 -9.35 16.67
C LEU A 572 8.38 -8.02 16.19
N ALA A 573 9.58 -8.03 15.60
CA ALA A 573 10.14 -6.86 14.97
C ALA A 573 10.98 -7.20 13.75
N ARG A 574 10.87 -6.38 12.71
CA ARG A 574 11.59 -6.60 11.45
C ARG A 574 12.11 -5.28 10.88
N HIS A 575 13.29 -5.35 10.29
CA HIS A 575 13.94 -4.26 9.56
C HIS A 575 13.94 -4.54 8.05
N PHE A 576 13.41 -3.59 7.29
CA PHE A 576 13.45 -3.56 5.83
C PHE A 576 14.56 -2.62 5.38
N ARG A 577 15.72 -3.18 5.02
CA ARG A 577 17.04 -2.51 5.12
C ARG A 577 17.17 -1.25 4.26
N THR A 578 16.99 -1.36 2.95
CA THR A 578 17.16 -0.20 2.05
C THR A 578 16.03 0.81 2.22
N ALA A 579 14.80 0.31 2.43
CA ALA A 579 13.64 1.15 2.67
C ALA A 579 13.70 1.86 4.03
N GLY A 580 14.53 1.37 4.95
CA GLY A 580 14.78 1.95 6.27
C GLY A 580 13.61 1.84 7.24
N PHE A 581 12.67 0.92 7.02
CA PHE A 581 11.53 0.73 7.91
C PHE A 581 11.85 -0.32 8.97
N VAL A 582 11.57 0.01 10.22
CA VAL A 582 11.63 -0.94 11.34
C VAL A 582 10.28 -0.94 12.04
N THR A 583 9.59 -2.06 12.00
CA THR A 583 8.35 -2.26 12.73
C THR A 583 8.64 -3.08 13.99
N MET A 584 8.11 -2.65 15.14
CA MET A 584 8.30 -3.30 16.44
C MET A 584 6.94 -3.47 17.12
N ARG A 585 6.60 -4.70 17.50
CA ARG A 585 5.33 -5.07 18.15
C ARG A 585 5.56 -5.79 19.48
N ASP A 586 4.53 -5.82 20.32
CA ASP A 586 4.50 -6.63 21.54
C ASP A 586 3.79 -7.98 21.34
N SER A 587 2.93 -8.10 20.33
CA SER A 587 2.21 -9.34 19.99
C SER A 587 1.69 -9.32 18.56
N TRP A 588 1.26 -10.50 18.07
CA TRP A 588 0.53 -10.67 16.81
C TRP A 588 -1.00 -10.58 16.96
N ASP A 589 -1.51 -10.39 18.19
CA ASP A 589 -2.92 -10.04 18.40
C ASP A 589 -3.14 -8.61 17.92
N PHE A 590 -3.50 -8.43 16.66
CA PHE A 590 -3.71 -7.11 16.04
C PHE A 590 -4.61 -6.19 16.87
N ALA A 591 -5.62 -6.74 17.57
CA ALA A 591 -6.56 -5.96 18.38
C ALA A 591 -5.94 -5.44 19.69
N GLN A 592 -4.95 -6.14 20.24
CA GLN A 592 -4.28 -5.80 21.50
C GLN A 592 -2.80 -5.44 21.32
N ALA A 593 -2.28 -5.39 20.10
CA ALA A 593 -0.88 -5.11 19.84
C ALA A 593 -0.58 -3.61 19.92
N ALA A 594 0.44 -3.26 20.69
CA ALA A 594 1.15 -1.99 20.53
C ALA A 594 2.18 -2.15 19.40
N MET A 595 2.21 -1.20 18.47
CA MET A 595 3.10 -1.21 17.33
C MET A 595 3.78 0.15 17.17
N LEU A 596 5.12 0.15 17.18
CA LEU A 596 5.93 1.28 16.78
C LEU A 596 6.50 1.03 15.39
N ASP A 597 6.33 2.01 14.51
CA ASP A 597 6.93 2.04 13.18
C ASP A 597 7.99 3.14 13.17
N PHE A 598 9.25 2.80 12.92
CA PHE A 598 10.40 3.69 12.81
C PHE A 598 10.89 3.73 11.37
N LYS A 599 11.30 4.90 10.88
CA LYS A 599 11.78 5.08 9.51
C LYS A 599 13.08 5.89 9.47
N SER A 600 14.08 5.34 8.81
CA SER A 600 15.33 6.01 8.43
C SER A 600 15.86 5.35 7.14
N THR A 601 15.37 5.81 6.00
CA THR A 601 15.69 5.30 4.66
C THR A 601 17.17 5.52 4.34
N SER A 602 17.83 4.54 3.70
CA SER A 602 19.24 4.66 3.30
C SER A 602 19.49 5.70 2.21
N PHE A 603 18.46 6.27 1.61
CA PHE A 603 18.53 7.26 0.55
C PHE A 603 17.32 8.20 0.58
N ILE A 604 17.37 9.27 -0.22
CA ILE A 604 16.20 10.11 -0.52
C ILE A 604 15.86 10.04 -2.00
N SER A 605 14.58 9.93 -2.29
CA SER A 605 13.96 10.13 -3.59
C SER A 605 12.83 11.13 -3.37
N GLU A 606 12.45 11.89 -4.38
CA GLU A 606 11.39 12.89 -4.24
C GLU A 606 10.00 12.24 -4.43
N ASN A 607 9.03 13.02 -4.92
CA ASN A 607 7.69 12.55 -5.21
C ASN A 607 7.01 12.08 -3.89
N HIS A 608 6.37 10.90 -3.85
CA HIS A 608 5.64 10.42 -2.66
C HIS A 608 6.54 10.03 -1.45
N HIS A 609 7.84 10.34 -1.46
CA HIS A 609 8.78 10.07 -0.37
C HIS A 609 9.01 11.35 0.45
N HIS A 610 8.63 11.30 1.71
CA HIS A 610 8.71 12.45 2.61
C HIS A 610 10.12 12.70 3.16
N MET A 611 10.33 13.92 3.65
CA MET A 611 11.50 14.36 4.40
C MET A 611 11.41 13.95 5.88
N ASP A 612 11.32 12.63 6.11
CA ASP A 612 10.88 12.01 7.36
C ASP A 612 11.93 11.09 8.01
N GLN A 613 13.22 11.33 7.73
CA GLN A 613 14.30 10.50 8.26
C GLN A 613 14.35 10.52 9.81
N ASN A 614 14.69 9.39 10.39
CA ASN A 614 14.64 9.11 11.83
C ASN A 614 13.27 9.35 12.50
N SER A 615 12.16 9.39 11.75
CA SER A 615 10.84 9.57 12.34
C SER A 615 10.22 8.26 12.86
N PHE A 616 9.25 8.34 13.76
CA PHE A 616 8.49 7.18 14.23
C PHE A 616 7.00 7.48 14.38
N SER A 617 6.16 6.46 14.40
CA SER A 617 4.74 6.53 14.79
C SER A 617 4.40 5.41 15.78
N LEU A 618 3.36 5.59 16.60
CA LEU A 618 2.97 4.64 17.63
C LEU A 618 1.45 4.41 17.60
N ASN A 619 1.05 3.16 17.47
CA ASN A 619 -0.35 2.71 17.51
C ASN A 619 -0.56 1.75 18.69
N TYR A 620 -1.64 1.96 19.44
CA TYR A 620 -2.16 0.98 20.39
C TYR A 620 -3.66 1.26 20.59
N LYS A 621 -4.53 0.37 20.10
CA LYS A 621 -6.02 0.53 20.08
C LYS A 621 -6.56 1.80 19.39
N ALA A 622 -5.68 2.65 18.89
CA ALA A 622 -5.86 3.80 18.00
C ALA A 622 -4.45 4.38 17.70
N PRO A 623 -4.26 5.18 16.64
CA PRO A 623 -3.04 5.96 16.46
C PRO A 623 -2.83 6.95 17.61
N LEU A 624 -1.67 6.94 18.26
CA LEU A 624 -1.35 7.78 19.41
C LEU A 624 -0.34 8.87 19.03
N LEU A 625 0.82 8.45 18.52
CA LEU A 625 1.83 9.33 17.93
C LEU A 625 1.85 9.13 16.42
N LEU A 626 1.86 10.22 15.67
CA LEU A 626 1.47 10.20 14.27
C LEU A 626 2.60 10.57 13.31
N ASP A 627 2.41 10.16 12.07
CA ASP A 627 2.95 10.82 10.90
C ASP A 627 1.82 11.73 10.38
N ALA A 628 1.92 13.05 10.62
CA ALA A 628 0.76 13.95 10.64
C ALA A 628 0.49 14.64 9.30
N GLY A 629 -0.66 15.30 9.20
CA GLY A 629 -1.15 15.90 7.95
C GLY A 629 -1.96 14.90 7.12
N GLN A 630 -2.45 15.36 5.97
CA GLN A 630 -3.25 14.53 5.08
C GLN A 630 -2.89 14.80 3.63
N TYR A 631 -2.78 13.75 2.83
CA TYR A 631 -2.64 13.89 1.39
C TYR A 631 -3.90 14.55 0.80
N ASP A 632 -3.76 15.79 0.33
CA ASP A 632 -4.83 16.62 -0.23
C ASP A 632 -4.64 16.92 -1.71
N GLU A 633 -3.82 16.11 -2.39
CA GLU A 633 -3.35 16.18 -3.78
C GLU A 633 -1.86 16.56 -3.91
N TYR A 634 -1.23 16.05 -4.96
CA TYR A 634 0.17 16.34 -5.28
C TYR A 634 0.33 17.84 -5.62
N ASN A 635 1.46 18.44 -5.26
CA ASN A 635 1.79 19.85 -5.51
C ASN A 635 0.90 20.92 -4.86
N THR A 636 0.02 20.58 -3.92
CA THR A 636 -0.74 21.59 -3.15
C THR A 636 0.18 22.36 -2.18
N PRO A 637 -0.26 23.53 -1.68
CA PRO A 637 0.47 24.23 -0.62
C PRO A 637 0.67 23.39 0.65
N HIS A 638 -0.33 22.59 1.06
CA HIS A 638 -0.21 21.70 2.22
C HIS A 638 0.85 20.62 1.99
N TRP A 639 0.81 19.97 0.82
CA TRP A 639 1.76 18.94 0.41
C TRP A 639 3.21 19.44 0.46
N TRP A 640 3.48 20.60 -0.15
CA TRP A 640 4.82 21.17 -0.25
C TRP A 640 5.39 21.76 1.05
N ASN A 641 4.52 22.32 1.91
CA ASN A 641 4.97 23.16 3.02
C ASN A 641 4.76 22.53 4.40
N TYR A 642 3.96 21.47 4.51
CA TYR A 642 3.74 20.76 5.77
C TYR A 642 3.85 19.24 5.60
N TYR A 643 2.96 18.62 4.82
CA TYR A 643 2.75 17.16 4.85
C TYR A 643 4.00 16.34 4.50
N THR A 644 4.74 16.74 3.45
CA THR A 644 5.98 16.05 3.05
C THR A 644 7.21 16.48 3.86
N ARG A 645 7.08 17.45 4.77
CA ARG A 645 8.17 18.18 5.43
C ARG A 645 8.40 17.67 6.84
N THR A 646 9.64 17.74 7.33
CA THR A 646 10.04 17.13 8.61
C THR A 646 9.17 17.60 9.79
N ILE A 647 8.67 18.84 9.76
CA ILE A 647 7.77 19.37 10.80
C ILE A 647 6.47 18.57 10.99
N ALA A 648 6.01 17.81 10.01
CA ALA A 648 4.83 16.92 10.12
C ALA A 648 5.14 15.56 10.77
N HIS A 649 6.40 15.28 11.12
CA HIS A 649 6.85 13.96 11.54
C HIS A 649 7.44 14.00 12.95
N ASN A 650 7.41 12.88 13.68
CA ASN A 650 8.08 12.74 14.99
C ASN A 650 9.60 12.66 14.83
N SER A 651 10.24 13.76 14.45
CA SER A 651 11.68 13.87 14.14
C SER A 651 12.28 15.11 14.83
N ILE A 652 13.39 15.62 14.29
CA ILE A 652 14.09 16.82 14.79
C ILE A 652 14.02 17.92 13.73
N VAL A 653 13.73 19.14 14.15
CA VAL A 653 13.93 20.35 13.34
C VAL A 653 15.01 21.23 13.96
N VAL A 654 15.80 21.88 13.11
CA VAL A 654 16.83 22.85 13.46
C VAL A 654 16.60 24.07 12.58
N PHE A 655 16.10 25.15 13.19
CA PHE A 655 15.70 26.32 12.43
C PHE A 655 16.90 27.24 12.16
N ASP A 656 17.34 27.28 10.91
CA ASP A 656 18.30 28.27 10.42
C ASP A 656 17.56 29.30 9.59
N LYS A 657 17.49 30.55 10.06
CA LYS A 657 16.76 31.64 9.38
C LYS A 657 17.30 31.97 7.98
N THR A 658 18.52 31.53 7.65
CA THR A 658 19.17 31.79 6.35
C THR A 658 18.93 30.67 5.33
N GLU A 659 18.32 29.56 5.74
CA GLU A 659 18.06 28.40 4.87
C GLU A 659 16.90 28.69 3.91
N VAL A 660 17.07 28.29 2.64
CA VAL A 660 16.11 28.54 1.55
C VAL A 660 15.69 27.22 0.90
N PHE A 661 14.40 26.92 0.94
CA PHE A 661 13.84 25.72 0.33
C PHE A 661 13.21 26.03 -1.03
N LYS A 662 13.41 25.15 -2.02
CA LYS A 662 12.91 25.30 -3.39
C LYS A 662 12.35 23.99 -3.94
N SER A 663 11.31 24.07 -4.76
CA SER A 663 10.85 22.97 -5.61
C SER A 663 11.73 22.79 -6.86
N ASP A 664 11.42 21.76 -7.65
CA ASP A 664 11.96 21.51 -9.00
C ASP A 664 11.71 22.66 -9.99
N THR A 665 10.58 23.35 -9.83
CA THR A 665 10.19 24.54 -10.60
C THR A 665 10.75 25.84 -10.04
N ASN A 666 11.69 25.78 -9.08
CA ASN A 666 12.25 26.93 -8.34
C ASN A 666 11.23 27.72 -7.51
N GLN A 667 10.06 27.17 -7.21
CA GLN A 667 9.11 27.77 -6.28
C GLN A 667 9.70 27.78 -4.87
N LEU A 668 9.66 28.95 -4.20
CA LEU A 668 10.08 29.05 -2.80
C LEU A 668 9.09 28.32 -1.89
N LEU A 669 9.62 27.47 -1.02
CA LEU A 669 8.88 26.72 -0.01
C LEU A 669 9.19 27.29 1.39
N THR A 670 8.33 27.03 2.37
CA THR A 670 8.59 27.47 3.74
C THR A 670 9.74 26.74 4.39
N ASN A 671 10.42 27.48 5.27
CA ASN A 671 11.46 26.96 6.13
C ASN A 671 10.84 26.34 7.38
N ASP A 672 10.76 25.02 7.40
CA ASP A 672 10.27 24.24 8.54
C ASP A 672 11.39 23.89 9.53
N GLY A 673 12.63 24.32 9.26
CA GLY A 673 13.84 23.91 9.98
C GLY A 673 14.23 22.44 9.72
N GLY A 674 13.56 21.77 8.79
CA GLY A 674 13.65 20.33 8.59
C GLY A 674 14.84 19.87 7.76
N GLN A 675 14.69 18.65 7.27
CA GLN A 675 15.56 17.98 6.31
C GLN A 675 15.41 18.63 4.93
N TRP A 676 16.43 18.50 4.09
CA TRP A 676 16.50 19.18 2.81
C TRP A 676 17.30 18.37 1.78
N LEU A 677 16.82 18.39 0.54
CA LEU A 677 17.49 17.80 -0.62
C LEU A 677 18.84 18.46 -0.94
N SER A 678 19.14 19.67 -0.45
CA SER A 678 20.51 20.23 -0.39
C SER A 678 21.27 20.22 -1.73
N GLY A 679 20.65 20.68 -2.82
CA GLY A 679 21.27 20.78 -4.15
C GLY A 679 21.41 19.44 -4.89
N ARG A 680 20.80 18.37 -4.38
CA ARG A 680 20.63 17.10 -5.10
C ARG A 680 19.73 17.30 -6.31
N SER A 681 19.99 16.53 -7.36
CA SER A 681 19.13 16.52 -8.56
C SER A 681 17.76 15.94 -8.23
N HIS A 682 16.70 16.57 -8.73
CA HIS A 682 15.36 16.02 -8.69
C HIS A 682 15.30 14.65 -9.39
N TYR A 683 14.53 13.70 -8.84
CA TYR A 683 14.36 12.33 -9.35
C TYR A 683 15.69 11.57 -9.60
N PRO A 684 16.26 10.89 -8.58
CA PRO A 684 17.57 10.25 -8.74
C PRO A 684 17.55 9.00 -9.64
N THR A 685 18.68 8.73 -10.29
CA THR A 685 18.92 7.42 -10.91
C THR A 685 19.26 6.37 -9.84
N LEU A 686 19.18 5.08 -10.19
CA LEU A 686 19.52 3.98 -9.28
C LEU A 686 20.97 4.02 -8.80
N GLU A 687 21.88 4.52 -9.62
CA GLU A 687 23.29 4.69 -9.26
C GLU A 687 23.45 5.72 -8.15
N GLN A 688 22.70 6.83 -8.19
CA GLN A 688 22.82 7.91 -7.21
C GLN A 688 22.35 7.53 -5.80
N LEU A 689 21.61 6.42 -5.67
CA LEU A 689 21.14 5.89 -4.38
C LEU A 689 22.19 5.06 -3.63
N LYS A 690 23.24 4.60 -4.33
CA LYS A 690 24.25 3.69 -3.76
C LYS A 690 25.09 4.40 -2.69
N GLU A 691 25.65 3.62 -1.78
CA GLU A 691 26.54 4.14 -0.73
C GLU A 691 27.64 5.03 -1.31
N GLY A 692 27.88 6.18 -0.65
CA GLY A 692 28.84 7.19 -1.08
C GLY A 692 28.37 8.10 -2.21
N GLN A 693 27.19 7.89 -2.79
CA GLN A 693 26.63 8.74 -3.85
C GLN A 693 25.74 9.86 -3.30
N SER A 694 25.35 10.79 -4.17
CA SER A 694 24.72 12.06 -3.78
C SER A 694 23.42 11.94 -2.99
N HIS A 695 22.63 10.88 -3.20
CA HIS A 695 21.33 10.69 -2.55
C HIS A 695 21.37 9.71 -1.38
N TRP A 696 22.54 9.13 -1.09
CA TRP A 696 22.68 8.20 0.03
C TRP A 696 22.70 8.93 1.37
N LEU A 697 21.85 8.46 2.29
CA LEU A 697 21.59 9.06 3.60
C LEU A 697 22.03 8.19 4.79
N GLN A 698 22.64 7.02 4.55
CA GLN A 698 22.95 5.98 5.55
C GLN A 698 21.70 5.25 6.06
N GLY A 699 20.77 5.96 6.70
CA GLY A 699 19.53 5.38 7.23
C GLY A 699 19.72 4.62 8.54
N VAL A 700 19.07 3.46 8.70
CA VAL A 700 19.23 2.57 9.86
C VAL A 700 20.66 2.01 9.91
N THR A 701 21.35 2.23 11.03
CA THR A 701 22.75 1.83 11.26
C THR A 701 22.90 0.64 12.21
N ALA A 702 21.87 0.32 12.98
CA ALA A 702 21.81 -0.88 13.81
C ALA A 702 20.36 -1.34 13.98
N PHE A 703 20.13 -2.66 13.97
CA PHE A 703 18.83 -3.26 14.28
C PHE A 703 19.00 -4.61 14.95
N GLU A 704 18.38 -4.78 16.12
CA GLU A 704 18.40 -6.03 16.87
C GLU A 704 17.01 -6.40 17.38
N HIS A 705 16.67 -7.67 17.27
CA HIS A 705 15.47 -8.28 17.82
C HIS A 705 15.88 -9.33 18.86
N GLY A 706 15.46 -9.15 20.12
CA GLY A 706 15.56 -10.18 21.18
C GLY A 706 14.18 -10.54 21.72
N ASP A 707 14.07 -11.39 22.75
CA ASP A 707 12.76 -11.85 23.27
C ASP A 707 11.99 -10.80 24.09
N ASN A 708 12.71 -9.92 24.80
CA ASN A 708 12.10 -8.92 25.70
C ASN A 708 12.26 -7.49 25.19
N TYR A 709 13.03 -7.28 24.12
CA TYR A 709 13.25 -5.96 23.54
C TYR A 709 13.51 -6.02 22.03
N SER A 710 13.31 -4.88 21.37
CA SER A 710 13.85 -4.59 20.05
C SER A 710 14.63 -3.28 20.12
N TYR A 711 15.75 -3.20 19.41
CA TYR A 711 16.61 -2.02 19.35
C TYR A 711 16.82 -1.61 17.89
N THR A 712 16.77 -0.31 17.63
CA THR A 712 17.19 0.25 16.34
C THR A 712 17.93 1.57 16.55
N ALA A 713 18.91 1.84 15.70
CA ALA A 713 19.54 3.15 15.60
C ALA A 713 19.55 3.63 14.15
N GLY A 714 19.32 4.93 13.95
CA GLY A 714 19.34 5.55 12.63
C GLY A 714 20.19 6.82 12.61
N ASN A 715 20.83 7.07 11.47
CA ASN A 715 21.63 8.25 11.22
C ASN A 715 20.98 9.09 10.10
N ALA A 716 20.41 10.23 10.47
CA ALA A 716 19.76 11.15 9.54
C ALA A 716 20.59 12.40 9.27
N SER A 717 21.88 12.42 9.65
CA SER A 717 22.78 13.56 9.51
C SER A 717 22.79 14.15 8.09
N ARG A 718 22.86 13.28 7.08
CA ARG A 718 22.93 13.65 5.66
C ARG A 718 21.60 14.10 5.07
N ALA A 719 20.51 13.95 5.82
CA ALA A 719 19.20 14.44 5.42
C ALA A 719 19.09 15.98 5.60
N TYR A 720 20.02 16.61 6.32
CA TYR A 720 20.04 18.06 6.53
C TYR A 720 21.15 18.72 5.73
N SER A 721 21.00 20.03 5.47
CA SER A 721 22.05 20.85 4.86
C SER A 721 23.39 20.71 5.60
N ALA A 722 24.46 20.53 4.83
CA ALA A 722 25.83 20.47 5.34
C ALA A 722 26.30 21.76 6.00
N ASN A 723 25.62 22.89 5.78
CA ASN A 723 25.89 24.16 6.46
C ASN A 723 25.27 24.22 7.87
N LYS A 724 24.25 23.39 8.12
CA LYS A 724 23.46 23.40 9.35
C LYS A 724 23.85 22.27 10.31
N MET A 725 24.08 21.07 9.77
CA MET A 725 24.23 19.83 10.52
C MET A 725 25.57 19.15 10.20
N GLU A 726 26.20 18.54 11.22
CA GLU A 726 27.33 17.62 10.98
C GLU A 726 26.87 16.41 10.17
N GLN A 727 27.67 15.96 9.19
CA GLN A 727 27.18 15.02 8.15
C GLN A 727 27.34 13.54 8.50
N ASP A 728 28.16 13.19 9.50
CA ASP A 728 28.37 11.79 9.89
C ASP A 728 27.76 11.44 11.25
N ASN A 729 27.52 12.43 12.11
CA ASN A 729 27.05 12.25 13.49
C ASN A 729 26.22 13.45 14.00
N GLY A 730 25.63 14.22 13.08
CA GLY A 730 24.82 15.37 13.39
C GLY A 730 23.42 15.04 13.89
N PHE A 731 22.79 13.95 13.44
CA PHE A 731 21.54 13.48 14.04
C PHE A 731 21.51 11.95 14.10
N LEU A 732 21.75 11.44 15.30
CA LEU A 732 21.63 10.03 15.66
C LEU A 732 20.39 9.83 16.53
N ARG A 733 19.61 8.79 16.24
CA ARG A 733 18.46 8.38 17.05
C ARG A 733 18.58 6.92 17.41
N HIS A 734 18.39 6.62 18.69
CA HIS A 734 18.28 5.27 19.23
C HIS A 734 16.85 5.05 19.72
N VAL A 735 16.23 3.95 19.32
CA VAL A 735 14.93 3.52 19.81
C VAL A 735 15.07 2.15 20.44
N LEU A 736 14.70 2.03 21.72
CA LEU A 736 14.65 0.77 22.45
C LEU A 736 13.21 0.49 22.86
N PHE A 737 12.62 -0.55 22.28
CA PHE A 737 11.26 -1.00 22.53
C PHE A 737 11.31 -2.17 23.53
N LEU A 738 10.94 -1.93 24.79
CA LEU A 738 10.89 -2.96 25.84
C LEU A 738 9.50 -3.59 25.86
N ARG A 739 9.37 -4.85 25.47
CA ARG A 739 8.07 -5.57 25.37
C ARG A 739 7.48 -5.89 26.73
N ASP A 740 8.30 -6.43 27.60
CA ASP A 740 7.93 -6.78 28.97
C ASP A 740 8.97 -6.23 29.95
N PRO A 741 8.94 -4.92 30.22
CA PRO A 741 9.95 -4.27 31.05
C PRO A 741 9.93 -4.72 32.54
N ALA A 742 8.96 -5.53 32.98
CA ALA A 742 8.81 -5.90 34.38
C ALA A 742 8.45 -7.36 34.71
N ARG A 743 7.96 -8.21 33.80
CA ARG A 743 7.07 -9.32 34.17
C ARG A 743 6.01 -8.80 35.14
N ARG A 744 5.01 -8.05 34.62
CA ARG A 744 3.83 -7.72 35.43
C ARG A 744 3.26 -9.03 36.02
N TYR A 745 2.71 -8.99 37.23
CA TYR A 745 2.03 -10.14 37.86
C TYR A 745 0.91 -10.74 36.99
N ASP A 746 0.46 -9.97 35.98
CA ASP A 746 -0.43 -10.42 34.91
C ASP A 746 0.18 -10.04 33.55
N ALA A 747 0.78 -11.03 32.87
CA ALA A 747 1.38 -10.87 31.55
C ALA A 747 0.35 -10.39 30.49
N SER A 748 -0.94 -10.63 30.70
CA SER A 748 -2.01 -10.19 29.77
C SER A 748 -2.25 -8.68 29.79
N LYS A 749 -1.71 -7.95 30.79
CA LYS A 749 -1.87 -6.50 30.97
C LYS A 749 -0.56 -5.73 30.83
N ALA A 750 0.57 -6.38 30.59
CA ALA A 750 1.83 -5.67 30.35
C ALA A 750 1.80 -4.99 28.97
N LYS A 751 2.25 -3.74 28.93
CA LYS A 751 2.37 -2.98 27.68
C LYS A 751 3.77 -2.37 27.57
N PRO A 752 4.24 -2.12 26.34
CA PRO A 752 5.63 -1.72 26.13
C PRO A 752 6.01 -0.39 26.76
N ILE A 753 7.27 -0.29 27.17
CA ILE A 753 7.95 0.98 27.46
C ILE A 753 8.98 1.21 26.36
N ILE A 754 8.95 2.38 25.75
CA ILE A 754 9.79 2.72 24.60
C ILE A 754 10.68 3.88 24.99
N LEU A 755 11.99 3.75 24.79
CA LEU A 755 12.94 4.82 25.01
C LEU A 755 13.42 5.36 23.66
N VAL A 756 13.32 6.67 23.46
CA VAL A 756 13.83 7.37 22.28
C VAL A 756 14.92 8.33 22.74
N PHE A 757 16.16 8.05 22.34
CA PHE A 757 17.34 8.83 22.69
C PHE A 757 17.99 9.43 21.44
N ASP A 758 18.10 10.76 21.41
CA ASP A 758 18.68 11.51 20.30
C ASP A 758 19.98 12.20 20.70
N SER A 759 20.93 12.21 19.77
CA SER A 759 22.13 13.04 19.80
C SER A 759 22.13 13.95 18.57
N VAL A 760 22.07 15.27 18.80
CA VAL A 760 21.97 16.28 17.74
C VAL A 760 23.13 17.28 17.80
N ARG A 761 23.96 17.33 16.76
CA ARG A 761 25.14 18.19 16.67
C ARG A 761 25.06 19.13 15.47
N THR A 762 24.81 20.40 15.77
CA THR A 762 24.71 21.48 14.78
C THR A 762 26.02 22.28 14.66
N LYS A 763 26.26 22.90 13.51
CA LYS A 763 27.50 23.69 13.27
C LYS A 763 27.47 25.09 13.90
N ASN A 764 26.33 25.78 13.80
CA ASN A 764 26.24 27.22 14.12
C ASN A 764 25.55 27.51 15.46
N GLY A 765 25.63 26.57 16.43
CA GLY A 765 24.98 26.74 17.74
C GLY A 765 23.45 26.84 17.64
N LEU A 766 22.86 26.15 16.67
CA LEU A 766 21.43 26.20 16.42
C LEU A 766 20.70 25.25 17.37
N ALA A 767 19.65 25.76 18.03
CA ALA A 767 18.83 24.94 18.91
C ALA A 767 18.04 23.92 18.09
N ALA A 768 18.07 22.66 18.53
CA ALA A 768 17.25 21.60 17.99
C ALA A 768 15.91 21.51 18.74
N THR A 769 14.86 21.12 18.02
CA THR A 769 13.53 20.88 18.59
C THR A 769 13.08 19.48 18.21
N SER A 770 12.79 18.65 19.22
CA SER A 770 12.19 17.33 19.09
C SER A 770 10.68 17.45 18.98
N LEU A 771 10.11 16.76 18.00
CA LEU A 771 8.69 16.82 17.66
C LEU A 771 7.98 15.53 18.06
N LEU A 772 6.80 15.67 18.67
CA LEU A 772 5.85 14.58 18.91
C LEU A 772 4.44 15.00 18.48
N GLN A 773 4.09 14.69 17.24
CA GLN A 773 2.74 14.73 16.68
C GLN A 773 1.81 13.78 17.44
N ALA A 774 0.66 14.28 17.83
CA ALA A 774 -0.31 13.61 18.66
C ALA A 774 -1.70 13.66 18.01
N ALA A 775 -2.42 12.55 18.12
CA ALA A 775 -3.80 12.45 17.63
C ALA A 775 -4.72 13.46 18.34
N ASN A 776 -4.60 13.58 19.66
CA ASN A 776 -5.40 14.46 20.51
C ASN A 776 -4.52 15.31 21.42
N LYS A 777 -5.13 16.31 22.08
CA LYS A 777 -4.46 17.26 22.97
C LYS A 777 -3.71 16.51 24.09
N PRO A 778 -2.38 16.67 24.21
CA PRO A 778 -1.65 16.13 25.34
C PRO A 778 -2.09 16.77 26.66
N ALA A 779 -2.54 15.95 27.61
CA ALA A 779 -2.77 16.34 29.00
C ALA A 779 -1.43 16.40 29.75
N SER A 780 -1.24 17.32 30.70
CA SER A 780 0.05 17.48 31.39
C SER A 780 -0.12 17.80 32.88
N ASN A 781 0.93 17.58 33.69
CA ASN A 781 1.04 18.05 35.07
C ASN A 781 1.63 19.47 35.18
N ALA A 782 1.76 20.20 34.06
CA ALA A 782 2.36 21.51 34.02
C ALA A 782 1.32 22.63 34.20
N SER A 783 1.78 23.79 34.67
CA SER A 783 1.05 25.03 34.45
C SER A 783 1.21 25.47 32.99
N GLU A 784 0.14 26.01 32.41
CA GLU A 784 0.07 26.39 31.00
C GLU A 784 0.15 27.90 30.82
N ALA A 785 0.96 28.36 29.85
CA ALA A 785 1.03 29.76 29.43
C ALA A 785 0.80 29.87 27.92
N TYR A 786 -0.30 30.50 27.51
CA TYR A 786 -0.63 30.69 26.10
C TYR A 786 0.30 31.73 25.46
N GLU A 787 1.01 31.36 24.40
CA GLU A 787 1.98 32.21 23.69
C GLU A 787 1.39 32.85 22.42
N GLY A 788 0.12 32.58 22.11
CA GLY A 788 -0.51 32.96 20.84
C GLY A 788 -0.36 31.87 19.77
N ASN A 789 -1.14 32.00 18.69
CA ASN A 789 -1.07 31.15 17.50
C ASN A 789 -1.18 29.66 17.81
N GLY A 790 -2.06 29.27 18.72
CA GLY A 790 -2.21 27.86 19.12
C GLY A 790 -0.98 27.24 19.78
N ARG A 791 -0.06 28.06 20.29
CA ARG A 791 1.12 27.61 21.04
C ARG A 791 0.91 27.87 22.53
N THR A 792 1.20 26.86 23.34
CA THR A 792 1.08 26.92 24.80
C THR A 792 2.35 26.36 25.44
N ALA A 793 3.09 27.17 26.17
CA ALA A 793 4.25 26.72 26.94
C ALA A 793 3.80 25.97 28.20
N LEU A 794 4.48 24.87 28.49
CA LEU A 794 4.25 24.03 29.66
C LEU A 794 5.39 24.23 30.66
N THR A 795 5.06 24.68 31.86
CA THR A 795 6.02 24.82 32.98
C THR A 795 5.74 23.78 34.05
N PHE A 796 6.70 22.89 34.28
CA PHE A 796 6.58 21.80 35.22
C PHE A 796 7.17 22.20 36.58
N ALA A 797 6.43 21.96 37.67
CA ALA A 797 6.87 22.30 39.02
C ALA A 797 8.11 21.51 39.44
N ASN A 798 8.22 20.25 38.99
CA ASN A 798 9.38 19.41 39.18
C ASN A 798 9.98 19.07 37.81
N SER A 799 11.21 19.52 37.55
CA SER A 799 11.92 19.25 36.30
C SER A 799 12.26 17.77 36.09
N ALA A 800 12.27 16.96 37.15
CA ALA A 800 12.41 15.51 37.05
C ALA A 800 11.09 14.79 36.71
N ASP A 801 9.95 15.48 36.77
CA ASP A 801 8.61 14.93 36.49
C ASP A 801 7.90 15.73 35.39
N ARG A 802 8.37 15.58 34.16
CA ARG A 802 7.77 16.19 32.96
C ARG A 802 6.95 15.15 32.20
N ARG A 803 5.67 15.05 32.54
CA ARG A 803 4.74 14.07 31.95
C ARG A 803 3.70 14.74 31.08
N THR A 804 3.52 14.18 29.89
CA THR A 804 2.36 14.46 29.04
C THR A 804 1.69 13.16 28.63
N THR A 805 0.36 13.11 28.62
CA THR A 805 -0.41 11.91 28.29
C THR A 805 -1.31 12.19 27.08
N ILE A 806 -1.20 11.33 26.07
CA ILE A 806 -2.00 11.38 24.84
C ILE A 806 -2.95 10.19 24.86
N ARG A 807 -4.24 10.46 24.69
CA ARG A 807 -5.31 9.45 24.69
C ARG A 807 -5.99 9.45 23.33
N ASN A 808 -6.23 8.27 22.77
CA ASN A 808 -7.04 8.12 21.57
C ASN A 808 -7.69 6.73 21.54
N GLY A 809 -8.99 6.66 21.22
CA GLY A 809 -9.74 5.41 21.27
C GLY A 809 -9.54 4.66 22.59
N GLY A 810 -9.22 3.36 22.49
CA GLY A 810 -8.99 2.49 23.64
C GLY A 810 -7.59 2.57 24.26
N GLY A 811 -6.67 3.35 23.70
CA GLY A 811 -5.27 3.39 24.12
C GLY A 811 -4.78 4.75 24.59
N MET A 812 -3.65 4.76 25.29
CA MET A 812 -2.93 5.96 25.66
C MET A 812 -1.41 5.75 25.69
N VAL A 813 -0.67 6.84 25.58
CA VAL A 813 0.78 6.89 25.81
C VAL A 813 1.11 8.05 26.73
N THR A 814 1.94 7.79 27.74
CA THR A 814 2.53 8.83 28.58
C THR A 814 3.98 9.06 28.18
N VAL A 815 4.31 10.29 27.84
CA VAL A 815 5.64 10.76 27.48
C VAL A 815 6.30 11.38 28.71
N GLU A 816 7.38 10.77 29.18
CA GLU A 816 8.28 11.29 30.22
C GLU A 816 9.52 11.91 29.56
N THR A 817 9.61 13.24 29.56
CA THR A 817 10.73 13.98 28.95
C THR A 817 11.88 14.14 29.95
N LEU A 818 12.91 13.29 29.82
CA LEU A 818 14.07 13.28 30.72
C LEU A 818 15.18 14.23 30.26
N LEU A 819 15.36 14.39 28.94
CA LEU A 819 16.31 15.36 28.36
C LEU A 819 15.65 16.22 27.27
N PRO A 820 16.04 17.49 27.12
CA PRO A 820 17.07 18.21 27.91
C PRO A 820 16.72 18.39 29.39
N GLU A 821 17.71 18.46 30.28
CA GLU A 821 17.46 18.62 31.73
C GLU A 821 16.67 19.89 32.04
N GLN A 822 16.96 20.96 31.30
CA GLN A 822 16.20 22.21 31.26
C GLN A 822 15.49 22.31 29.91
N ALA A 823 14.46 21.49 29.74
CA ALA A 823 13.63 21.49 28.54
C ALA A 823 12.63 22.66 28.56
N ARG A 824 12.52 23.34 27.42
CA ARG A 824 11.33 24.13 27.07
C ARG A 824 10.38 23.21 26.32
N VAL A 825 9.17 23.04 26.84
CA VAL A 825 8.14 22.19 26.23
C VAL A 825 6.96 23.07 25.81
N VAL A 826 6.60 23.01 24.54
CA VAL A 826 5.46 23.73 23.98
C VAL A 826 4.49 22.75 23.35
N ARG A 827 3.22 22.89 23.69
CA ARG A 827 2.11 22.23 22.99
C ARG A 827 1.63 23.15 21.87
N VAL A 828 1.54 22.63 20.65
CA VAL A 828 1.09 23.37 19.46
C VAL A 828 -0.12 22.67 18.85
N GLY A 829 -1.16 23.44 18.58
CA GLY A 829 -2.42 22.98 17.99
C GLY A 829 -3.57 23.83 18.49
N LEU A 830 -4.64 23.89 17.70
CA LEU A 830 -5.95 24.43 18.04
C LEU A 830 -6.90 23.81 17.01
N ASN A 831 -8.07 23.35 17.46
CA ASN A 831 -9.13 22.88 16.60
C ASN A 831 -10.46 23.53 16.99
N ALA A 832 -11.53 23.25 16.24
CA ALA A 832 -12.84 23.89 16.42
C ALA A 832 -13.46 23.74 17.82
N ASN A 833 -12.97 22.80 18.66
CA ASN A 833 -13.49 22.55 20.00
C ASN A 833 -12.70 23.26 21.11
N GLU A 834 -11.70 24.07 20.77
CA GLU A 834 -10.79 24.71 21.72
C GLU A 834 -10.88 26.24 21.64
N THR A 835 -10.74 26.91 22.79
CA THR A 835 -10.75 28.38 22.86
C THR A 835 -9.37 28.94 22.47
N GLY A 836 -9.31 29.74 21.42
CA GLY A 836 -8.07 30.39 20.96
C GLY A 836 -8.20 30.90 19.53
N GLN A 837 -7.16 31.57 19.02
CA GLN A 837 -7.10 32.04 17.63
C GLN A 837 -5.72 31.78 17.03
N CYS A 838 -5.73 31.31 15.79
CA CYS A 838 -4.55 31.11 14.95
C CYS A 838 -4.31 32.34 14.08
N ARG A 839 -3.52 33.30 14.55
CA ARG A 839 -3.13 34.45 13.74
C ARG A 839 -2.11 34.00 12.71
N GLN A 840 -2.48 34.10 11.44
CA GLN A 840 -1.65 33.74 10.30
C GLN A 840 -0.69 34.89 9.97
N ALA A 841 0.54 34.54 9.59
CA ALA A 841 1.42 35.46 8.89
C ALA A 841 0.73 36.01 7.62
N PRO A 842 0.83 37.31 7.31
CA PRO A 842 0.31 37.83 6.06
C PRO A 842 1.13 37.27 4.89
N VAL A 843 0.47 36.56 3.97
CA VAL A 843 1.08 36.07 2.73
C VAL A 843 1.18 37.24 1.74
N SER A 844 2.18 37.25 0.86
CA SER A 844 2.41 38.38 -0.06
C SER A 844 1.15 38.77 -0.84
N GLY A 845 0.66 40.00 -0.63
CA GLY A 845 -0.55 40.54 -1.27
C GLY A 845 -1.75 40.73 -0.33
N GLU A 846 -1.72 40.19 0.88
CA GLU A 846 -2.77 40.38 1.89
C GLU A 846 -2.45 41.53 2.85
N ALA A 847 -3.40 42.45 3.03
CA ALA A 847 -3.20 43.67 3.83
C ALA A 847 -3.40 43.47 5.35
N ALA A 848 -3.94 42.32 5.79
CA ALA A 848 -4.27 42.05 7.18
C ALA A 848 -4.01 40.59 7.58
N PRO A 849 -3.65 40.31 8.84
CA PRO A 849 -3.50 38.94 9.33
C PRO A 849 -4.84 38.20 9.32
N VAL A 850 -4.87 37.03 8.68
CA VAL A 850 -6.01 36.12 8.72
C VAL A 850 -6.05 35.41 10.08
N PHE A 851 -7.23 35.24 10.66
CA PHE A 851 -7.42 34.46 11.89
C PHE A 851 -8.15 33.17 11.54
N SER A 852 -7.59 32.04 11.93
CA SER A 852 -8.19 30.71 11.78
C SER A 852 -8.45 30.09 13.17
N ASN A 853 -9.43 29.21 13.26
CA ASN A 853 -9.65 28.37 14.43
C ASN A 853 -8.86 27.04 14.34
N ASP A 854 -8.01 26.89 13.32
CA ASP A 854 -7.16 25.73 13.08
C ASP A 854 -5.68 26.14 13.09
N CYS A 855 -4.89 25.53 13.98
CA CYS A 855 -3.44 25.67 14.08
C CYS A 855 -2.70 24.32 13.97
N ARG A 856 -3.33 23.28 13.43
CA ARG A 856 -2.75 21.93 13.42
C ARG A 856 -1.45 21.86 12.62
N TYR A 857 -1.34 22.65 11.56
CA TYR A 857 -0.30 22.55 10.54
C TYR A 857 0.59 23.79 10.47
N LEU A 858 0.98 24.31 11.64
CA LEU A 858 1.78 25.52 11.77
C LEU A 858 3.26 25.35 11.43
N VAL A 859 3.75 26.25 10.56
CA VAL A 859 5.15 26.35 10.08
C VAL A 859 5.61 27.81 10.14
N GLN A 860 6.93 28.04 10.25
CA GLN A 860 7.51 29.39 10.20
C GLN A 860 7.49 29.92 8.75
N TYR A 861 6.96 31.13 8.58
CA TYR A 861 6.82 31.84 7.31
C TYR A 861 7.63 33.14 7.33
N PRO A 862 8.45 33.42 6.30
CA PRO A 862 9.23 34.65 6.23
C PRO A 862 8.33 35.86 5.95
N VAL A 863 8.43 36.92 6.76
CA VAL A 863 7.65 38.17 6.60
C VAL A 863 8.53 39.39 6.24
N GLY A 864 9.78 39.14 5.82
CA GLY A 864 10.76 40.17 5.43
C GLY A 864 11.67 40.63 6.58
N ASN A 865 12.77 41.32 6.26
CA ASN A 865 13.74 41.85 7.24
C ASN A 865 14.27 40.81 8.25
N ASP A 866 14.57 39.59 7.80
CA ASP A 866 14.96 38.45 8.65
C ASP A 866 13.92 38.06 9.73
N GLN A 867 12.68 38.51 9.61
CA GLN A 867 11.59 38.19 10.53
C GLN A 867 10.76 37.01 10.04
N PHE A 868 10.26 36.22 10.98
CA PHE A 868 9.39 35.08 10.73
C PHE A 868 8.14 35.17 11.60
N ALA A 869 7.03 34.69 11.05
CA ALA A 869 5.76 34.55 11.74
C ALA A 869 5.16 33.16 11.46
N TRP A 870 4.21 32.73 12.28
CA TRP A 870 3.59 31.43 12.13
C TRP A 870 2.50 31.46 11.05
N TYR A 871 2.52 30.46 10.16
CA TYR A 871 1.49 30.25 9.14
C TYR A 871 1.02 28.79 9.14
N ASN A 872 -0.28 28.58 9.04
CA ASN A 872 -0.95 27.30 9.01
C ASN A 872 -1.21 26.92 7.56
N TYR A 873 -0.77 25.73 7.17
CA TYR A 873 -1.09 25.15 5.88
C TYR A 873 -2.23 24.14 6.04
N PRO A 874 -3.51 24.56 6.08
CA PRO A 874 -4.63 23.61 6.13
C PRO A 874 -4.65 22.75 4.87
N ASN A 875 -5.04 21.49 5.04
CA ASN A 875 -5.35 20.60 3.93
C ASN A 875 -6.66 21.03 3.24
N ASP A 876 -6.76 20.85 1.92
CA ASP A 876 -7.97 21.16 1.16
C ASP A 876 -9.08 20.12 1.42
N PRO A 877 -10.16 20.47 2.14
CA PRO A 877 -11.19 19.50 2.51
C PRO A 877 -11.96 18.94 1.30
N SER A 878 -11.92 19.59 0.13
CA SER A 878 -12.57 19.09 -1.09
C SER A 878 -11.76 18.00 -1.79
N LYS A 879 -10.47 17.89 -1.47
CA LYS A 879 -9.52 16.96 -2.09
C LYS A 879 -9.05 15.86 -1.13
N VAL A 880 -9.28 16.05 0.15
CA VAL A 880 -8.94 15.09 1.20
C VAL A 880 -9.86 13.89 1.10
N ASN A 881 -9.32 12.80 0.60
CA ASN A 881 -10.05 11.54 0.47
C ASN A 881 -9.93 10.64 1.73
N VAL A 882 -9.17 11.04 2.77
CA VAL A 882 -8.38 10.12 3.63
C VAL A 882 -8.98 9.72 5.00
N GLN A 883 -8.41 8.66 5.58
CA GLN A 883 -8.48 8.25 6.99
C GLN A 883 -8.21 9.43 7.93
N LYS A 884 -9.24 9.86 8.66
CA LYS A 884 -9.17 11.00 9.60
C LYS A 884 -8.26 10.74 10.81
N ALA A 885 -7.91 9.48 11.09
CA ALA A 885 -7.23 9.10 12.32
C ALA A 885 -5.77 9.58 12.41
N ASP A 886 -5.09 9.76 11.28
CA ASP A 886 -3.67 10.17 11.22
C ASP A 886 -3.46 11.65 10.88
N ALA A 887 -4.53 12.42 10.61
CA ALA A 887 -4.44 13.85 10.31
C ALA A 887 -3.70 14.65 11.40
N GLY A 888 -3.84 14.19 12.66
CA GLY A 888 -3.31 14.83 13.84
C GLY A 888 -4.08 16.09 14.24
N GLY A 889 -4.02 16.38 15.54
CA GLY A 889 -4.66 17.57 16.12
C GLY A 889 -3.67 18.48 16.84
N TRP A 890 -2.51 17.93 17.24
CA TRP A 890 -1.58 18.58 18.16
C TRP A 890 -0.17 18.07 17.93
N ARG A 891 0.83 18.84 18.37
CA ARG A 891 2.21 18.37 18.56
C ARG A 891 2.82 18.93 19.83
N LEU A 892 3.79 18.19 20.38
CA LEU A 892 4.72 18.71 21.38
C LEU A 892 6.03 19.09 20.69
N GLU A 893 6.56 20.25 21.06
CA GLU A 893 7.87 20.75 20.69
C GLU A 893 8.74 20.80 21.95
N ILE A 894 9.81 20.01 21.98
CA ILE A 894 10.74 19.92 23.11
C ILE A 894 12.09 20.46 22.64
N SER A 895 12.56 21.55 23.24
CA SER A 895 13.85 22.17 22.92
C SER A 895 14.66 22.42 24.19
N PRO A 896 15.98 22.66 24.09
CA PRO A 896 16.73 23.24 25.20
C PRO A 896 16.19 24.63 25.55
N ALA A 897 16.39 25.06 26.80
CA ALA A 897 16.01 26.40 27.27
C ALA A 897 16.79 27.53 26.58
N GLY A 898 17.94 27.25 25.97
CA GLY A 898 18.77 28.23 25.27
C GLY A 898 19.59 27.60 24.14
N ALA A 899 20.22 28.46 23.32
CA ALA A 899 21.05 28.01 22.22
C ALA A 899 22.31 27.26 22.73
N PRO A 900 22.69 26.14 22.10
CA PRO A 900 23.93 25.44 22.43
C PRO A 900 25.15 26.22 21.93
N ALA A 901 26.34 25.91 22.48
CA ALA A 901 27.58 26.35 21.85
C ALA A 901 27.74 25.71 20.45
N ALA A 902 28.46 26.38 19.55
CA ALA A 902 28.76 25.84 18.23
C ALA A 902 29.44 24.47 18.32
N GLY A 903 28.93 23.47 17.59
CA GLY A 903 29.42 22.10 17.63
C GLY A 903 29.13 21.32 18.91
N GLN A 904 28.41 21.88 19.88
CA GLN A 904 27.97 21.17 21.08
C GLN A 904 26.81 20.23 20.76
N THR A 905 26.91 18.99 21.22
CA THR A 905 25.83 18.00 21.08
C THR A 905 24.70 18.29 22.05
N GLN A 906 23.49 18.35 21.52
CA GLN A 906 22.22 18.43 22.25
C GLN A 906 21.65 17.01 22.37
N TYR A 907 21.07 16.69 23.53
CA TYR A 907 20.53 15.36 23.79
C TYR A 907 19.06 15.44 24.14
N PHE A 908 18.27 14.52 23.58
CA PHE A 908 16.85 14.37 23.88
C PHE A 908 16.60 12.95 24.33
N LEU A 909 15.75 12.78 25.33
CA LEU A 909 15.41 11.48 25.87
C LEU A 909 13.97 11.50 26.32
N ASN A 910 13.13 10.79 25.57
CA ASN A 910 11.72 10.60 25.88
C ASN A 910 11.47 9.13 26.19
N VAL A 911 10.76 8.86 27.28
CA VAL A 911 10.26 7.53 27.61
C VAL A 911 8.75 7.50 27.39
N LEU A 912 8.29 6.56 26.55
CA LEU A 912 6.90 6.39 26.15
C LEU A 912 6.34 5.16 26.86
N ASN A 913 5.41 5.37 27.78
CA ASN A 913 4.73 4.31 28.52
C ASN A 913 3.34 4.07 27.91
N VAL A 914 3.15 2.90 27.28
CA VAL A 914 1.89 2.52 26.62
C VAL A 914 0.94 1.89 27.63
N ALA A 915 -0.34 2.23 27.57
CA ALA A 915 -1.37 1.65 28.43
C ALA A 915 -2.76 1.75 27.80
N ASP A 916 -3.73 1.03 28.37
CA ASP A 916 -5.14 1.27 28.10
C ASP A 916 -5.53 2.69 28.49
N ASN A 917 -6.46 3.29 27.73
CA ASN A 917 -6.99 4.60 28.05
C ASN A 917 -7.75 4.56 29.39
N ASP A 918 -7.27 5.34 30.37
CA ASP A 918 -7.85 5.42 31.72
C ASP A 918 -9.07 6.37 31.84
N GLY A 919 -9.43 7.06 30.75
CA GLY A 919 -10.55 8.01 30.70
C GLY A 919 -10.36 9.30 31.49
N GLN A 920 -9.17 9.57 32.04
CA GLN A 920 -8.92 10.74 32.89
C GLN A 920 -8.57 12.00 32.07
N GLY A 921 -8.90 13.17 32.62
CA GLY A 921 -8.54 14.47 32.01
C GLY A 921 -7.11 14.95 32.31
N GLY A 922 -6.48 14.42 33.37
CA GLY A 922 -5.12 14.76 33.79
C GLY A 922 -4.02 13.85 33.21
N PRO A 923 -2.75 14.09 33.57
CA PRO A 923 -1.65 13.19 33.25
C PRO A 923 -1.80 11.86 33.99
N ALA A 924 -1.27 10.77 33.44
CA ALA A 924 -1.30 9.46 34.09
C ALA A 924 -0.51 9.46 35.42
N ALA A 925 -0.94 8.63 36.38
CA ALA A 925 -0.60 8.78 37.80
C ALA A 925 0.88 8.59 38.19
N SER A 926 1.66 7.72 37.52
CA SER A 926 3.03 7.40 37.97
C SER A 926 4.07 7.45 36.84
N ALA A 927 5.21 8.10 37.11
CA ALA A 927 6.41 8.02 36.28
C ALA A 927 7.01 6.61 36.36
N VAL A 928 7.48 6.08 35.24
CA VAL A 928 8.13 4.76 35.16
C VAL A 928 9.63 4.85 34.93
N ALA A 929 10.16 6.04 34.63
CA ALA A 929 11.57 6.25 34.36
C ALA A 929 12.21 7.24 35.34
N GLN A 930 13.42 6.91 35.77
CA GLN A 930 14.27 7.79 36.54
C GLN A 930 15.62 7.90 35.86
N ARG A 931 16.03 9.11 35.50
CA ARG A 931 17.39 9.36 35.02
C ARG A 931 18.40 9.19 36.15
N LEU A 932 19.49 8.48 35.87
CA LEU A 932 20.58 8.24 36.82
C LEU A 932 21.72 9.23 36.61
N ASN A 933 22.51 9.46 37.67
CA ASN A 933 23.60 10.43 37.64
C ASN A 933 24.79 9.87 36.88
N ARG A 934 25.27 10.59 35.86
CA ARG A 934 26.45 10.23 35.09
C ARG A 934 27.72 10.32 35.94
N ALA A 935 28.62 9.35 35.79
CA ALA A 935 29.98 9.40 36.34
C ALA A 935 31.05 9.58 35.25
N ASN A 936 30.68 9.45 33.97
CA ASN A 936 31.46 9.91 32.82
C ASN A 936 30.57 10.55 31.74
N GLU A 937 31.16 11.30 30.82
CA GLU A 937 30.42 11.98 29.74
C GLU A 937 29.91 11.03 28.65
N ALA A 938 30.40 9.78 28.60
CA ALA A 938 30.10 8.82 27.54
C ALA A 938 28.75 8.10 27.71
N SER A 939 28.17 8.08 28.90
CA SER A 939 26.98 7.28 29.22
C SER A 939 25.77 8.12 29.58
N GLU A 940 24.59 7.71 29.12
CA GLU A 940 23.30 8.21 29.59
C GLU A 940 22.49 7.03 30.16
N ALA A 941 22.28 7.01 31.48
CA ALA A 941 21.67 5.88 32.17
C ALA A 941 20.27 6.22 32.71
N VAL A 942 19.33 5.29 32.53
CA VAL A 942 17.93 5.42 32.92
C VAL A 942 17.51 4.17 33.65
N LEU A 943 16.89 4.33 34.82
CA LEU A 943 16.25 3.26 35.55
C LEU A 943 14.78 3.17 35.16
N ILE A 944 14.35 2.01 34.70
CA ILE A 944 12.97 1.72 34.31
C ILE A 944 12.31 0.85 35.38
N GLN A 945 11.17 1.31 35.89
CA GLN A 945 10.33 0.63 36.87
C GLN A 945 11.08 0.11 38.10
N ASN A 946 12.08 0.88 38.57
CA ASN A 946 12.96 0.52 39.69
C ASN A 946 13.64 -0.86 39.56
N ARG A 947 13.91 -1.30 38.33
CA ARG A 947 14.46 -2.63 38.06
C ARG A 947 15.57 -2.63 37.02
N LEU A 948 15.24 -2.24 35.78
CA LEU A 948 16.15 -2.35 34.64
C LEU A 948 16.89 -1.03 34.43
N MET A 949 18.22 -1.07 34.39
CA MET A 949 19.03 0.07 33.97
C MET A 949 19.29 -0.01 32.47
N VAL A 950 18.79 0.97 31.71
CA VAL A 950 19.11 1.15 30.29
C VAL A 950 20.21 2.18 30.15
N VAL A 951 21.24 1.88 29.34
CA VAL A 951 22.37 2.79 29.11
C VAL A 951 22.53 3.07 27.62
N PHE A 952 22.62 4.35 27.26
CA PHE A 952 22.87 4.82 25.90
C PHE A 952 24.25 5.46 25.76
N ASN A 953 24.80 5.36 24.56
CA ASN A 953 26.02 6.06 24.16
C ASN A 953 25.76 7.55 23.89
N ARG A 954 26.45 8.45 24.60
CA ARG A 954 26.43 9.90 24.30
C ARG A 954 27.46 10.30 23.25
N GLY A 955 28.41 9.44 22.95
CA GLY A 955 29.50 9.67 22.00
C GLY A 955 29.07 9.48 20.55
N ALA A 956 29.87 10.04 19.64
CA ALA A 956 29.71 9.87 18.20
C ALA A 956 30.18 8.51 17.66
N THR A 957 31.02 7.82 18.43
CA THR A 957 31.58 6.52 18.08
C THR A 957 31.16 5.47 19.11
N PRO A 958 31.08 4.19 18.73
CA PRO A 958 30.74 3.12 19.66
C PRO A 958 31.61 3.13 20.92
N ALA A 959 30.99 3.03 22.09
CA ALA A 959 31.68 3.20 23.37
C ALA A 959 32.43 1.94 23.80
N GLY A 960 33.60 2.15 24.42
CA GLY A 960 34.38 1.12 25.13
C GLY A 960 34.17 1.10 26.64
N THR A 961 33.54 2.14 27.19
CA THR A 961 33.25 2.22 28.63
C THR A 961 32.06 3.11 28.97
N TYR A 962 31.29 2.72 29.99
CA TYR A 962 30.23 3.50 30.61
C TYR A 962 30.43 3.56 32.13
N SER A 963 29.97 4.65 32.76
CA SER A 963 30.04 4.82 34.20
C SER A 963 28.93 5.74 34.72
N TRP A 964 28.15 5.27 35.69
CA TRP A 964 27.06 6.04 36.31
C TRP A 964 26.89 5.67 37.78
N THR A 965 26.04 6.44 38.49
CA THR A 965 25.76 6.23 39.91
C THR A 965 24.27 6.12 40.18
N SER A 966 23.91 5.36 41.23
CA SER A 966 22.54 5.20 41.73
C SER A 966 22.54 5.22 43.25
N ALA A 967 21.50 5.77 43.85
CA ALA A 967 21.31 5.71 45.31
C ALA A 967 21.03 4.28 45.80
N ASN A 968 20.39 3.46 44.96
CA ASN A 968 20.00 2.09 45.28
C ASN A 968 20.75 1.06 44.42
N GLY A 969 20.88 -0.15 44.96
CA GLY A 969 21.51 -1.29 44.30
C GLY A 969 20.56 -1.99 43.35
N TYR A 970 20.84 -1.91 42.05
CA TYR A 970 20.17 -2.63 40.98
C TYR A 970 21.18 -3.60 40.33
N SER A 971 20.68 -4.57 39.57
CA SER A 971 21.52 -5.63 39.00
C SER A 971 21.36 -5.77 37.50
N GLU A 972 20.18 -5.54 36.95
CA GLU A 972 19.89 -5.75 35.52
C GLU A 972 20.29 -4.52 34.70
N ILE A 973 21.14 -4.73 33.67
CA ILE A 973 21.60 -3.69 32.76
C ILE A 973 21.34 -4.11 31.31
N LEU A 974 20.85 -3.18 30.50
CA LEU A 974 20.78 -3.25 29.05
C LEU A 974 21.45 -2.01 28.46
N ALA A 975 22.64 -2.19 27.87
CA ALA A 975 23.43 -1.11 27.29
C ALA A 975 23.37 -1.16 25.76
N THR A 976 23.36 0.01 25.11
CA THR A 976 23.30 0.17 23.65
C THR A 976 24.39 1.12 23.15
N GLY A 977 24.85 0.93 21.91
CA GLY A 977 25.88 1.79 21.32
C GLY A 977 27.31 1.49 21.79
N LEU A 978 27.54 0.27 22.30
CA LEU A 978 28.88 -0.25 22.59
C LEU A 978 29.61 -0.68 21.31
N LYS A 979 30.92 -0.84 21.36
CA LYS A 979 31.67 -1.52 20.29
C LYS A 979 31.05 -2.89 20.00
N LYS A 980 30.84 -3.20 18.72
CA LYS A 980 30.20 -4.44 18.25
C LYS A 980 31.10 -5.65 18.51
N ASN A 981 30.53 -6.77 18.95
CA ASN A 981 31.22 -8.05 19.20
C ASN A 981 32.44 -7.96 20.16
N ALA A 982 32.47 -6.97 21.06
CA ALA A 982 33.55 -6.77 22.01
C ALA A 982 33.19 -7.34 23.39
N ALA A 983 34.19 -7.81 24.14
CA ALA A 983 33.99 -8.37 25.47
C ALA A 983 34.01 -7.26 26.54
N PHE A 984 32.99 -7.23 27.39
CA PHE A 984 32.81 -6.24 28.45
C PHE A 984 32.61 -6.88 29.81
N VAL A 985 33.08 -6.22 30.86
CA VAL A 985 32.81 -6.57 32.26
C VAL A 985 31.87 -5.54 32.86
N CYS A 986 30.82 -6.00 33.56
CA CYS A 986 29.84 -5.16 34.23
C CYS A 986 30.04 -5.22 35.75
N THR A 987 30.50 -4.13 36.35
CA THR A 987 30.81 -4.05 37.79
C THR A 987 29.90 -3.07 38.51
N ARG A 988 29.66 -3.35 39.80
CA ARG A 988 28.96 -2.47 40.74
C ARG A 988 29.77 -2.38 42.02
N GLN A 989 30.16 -1.17 42.41
CA GLN A 989 30.90 -0.92 43.64
C GLN A 989 30.08 -0.05 44.59
N GLY A 990 30.05 -0.40 45.88
CA GLY A 990 29.46 0.44 46.91
C GLY A 990 30.28 1.74 47.10
N LYS A 991 29.60 2.84 47.36
CA LYS A 991 30.17 4.15 47.70
C LYS A 991 29.31 4.78 48.80
N ASP A 992 29.88 5.70 49.58
CA ASP A 992 29.10 6.48 50.55
C ASP A 992 27.85 7.08 49.89
N GLY A 993 26.66 6.66 50.35
CA GLY A 993 25.37 7.12 49.84
C GLY A 993 24.87 6.46 48.53
N GLY A 994 25.49 5.38 48.03
CA GLY A 994 24.96 4.66 46.86
C GLY A 994 25.91 3.66 46.21
N TYR A 995 25.80 3.52 44.88
CA TYR A 995 26.56 2.58 44.06
C TYR A 995 27.11 3.27 42.81
N VAL A 996 28.32 2.89 42.41
CA VAL A 996 28.93 3.23 41.12
C VAL A 996 28.88 1.98 40.23
N TYR A 997 28.41 2.14 39.01
CA TYR A 997 28.36 1.09 38.00
C TYR A 997 29.36 1.39 36.90
N LYS A 998 29.99 0.34 36.36
CA LYS A 998 30.83 0.45 35.16
C LYS A 998 30.54 -0.69 34.19
N ILE A 999 30.62 -0.34 32.92
CA ILE A 999 30.81 -1.29 31.82
C ILE A 999 32.14 -0.91 31.19
N GLU A 1000 33.07 -1.86 31.05
CA GLU A 1000 34.37 -1.59 30.43
C GLU A 1000 34.85 -2.80 29.64
N GLU A 1001 35.54 -2.53 28.52
CA GLU A 1001 36.18 -3.58 27.73
C GLU A 1001 37.14 -4.39 28.61
N GLY A 1002 37.00 -5.72 28.59
CA GLY A 1002 37.77 -6.59 29.45
C GLY A 1002 37.58 -8.06 29.09
N THR A 1003 38.57 -8.87 29.46
CA THR A 1003 38.59 -10.32 29.23
C THR A 1003 38.48 -11.06 30.57
N GLY A 1004 38.00 -12.31 30.53
CA GLY A 1004 37.87 -13.16 31.72
C GLY A 1004 36.51 -13.85 31.84
N SER A 1005 36.31 -14.64 32.89
CA SER A 1005 35.10 -15.45 33.11
C SER A 1005 33.83 -14.62 33.36
N ALA A 1006 33.99 -13.39 33.88
CA ALA A 1006 32.90 -12.44 34.09
C ALA A 1006 32.56 -11.62 32.83
N ALA A 1007 33.36 -11.69 31.78
CA ALA A 1007 33.14 -10.92 30.57
C ALA A 1007 31.91 -11.44 29.79
N ARG A 1008 31.20 -10.51 29.14
CA ARG A 1008 30.06 -10.77 28.26
C ARG A 1008 30.26 -9.97 26.98
N SER A 1009 30.03 -10.61 25.84
CA SER A 1009 30.17 -9.94 24.55
C SER A 1009 28.94 -9.09 24.25
N SER A 1010 29.16 -7.88 23.75
CA SER A 1010 28.12 -7.15 23.06
C SER A 1010 27.73 -7.88 21.76
N SER A 1011 26.51 -7.65 21.28
CA SER A 1011 26.02 -8.19 20.02
C SER A 1011 26.72 -7.57 18.80
N GLY A 1012 26.40 -8.09 17.61
CA GLY A 1012 26.79 -7.49 16.33
C GLY A 1012 26.24 -6.08 16.11
N GLU A 1013 25.30 -5.64 16.95
CA GLU A 1013 24.70 -4.30 16.92
C GLU A 1013 25.12 -3.42 18.11
N GLY A 1014 26.05 -3.90 18.94
CA GLY A 1014 26.58 -3.12 20.07
C GLY A 1014 25.60 -3.03 21.23
N VAL A 1015 24.73 -4.04 21.39
CA VAL A 1015 23.84 -4.19 22.55
C VAL A 1015 24.46 -5.17 23.54
N LEU A 1016 24.37 -4.89 24.84
CA LEU A 1016 24.86 -5.78 25.90
C LEU A 1016 23.80 -5.89 26.99
N SER A 1017 23.35 -7.12 27.26
CA SER A 1017 22.63 -7.44 28.49
C SER A 1017 23.60 -8.07 29.49
N CYS A 1018 23.65 -7.53 30.71
CA CYS A 1018 24.50 -8.08 31.77
C CYS A 1018 23.91 -7.85 33.16
N THR A 1019 24.45 -8.59 34.12
CA THR A 1019 24.17 -8.40 35.55
C THR A 1019 25.39 -7.77 36.20
N ALA A 1020 25.22 -6.65 36.90
CA ALA A 1020 26.32 -5.99 37.60
C ALA A 1020 26.80 -6.85 38.77
N GLN A 1021 28.07 -7.25 38.76
CA GLN A 1021 28.69 -8.03 39.84
C GLN A 1021 29.32 -7.10 40.89
N GLY A 1022 29.16 -7.47 42.16
CA GLY A 1022 29.67 -6.73 43.32
C GLY A 1022 31.15 -6.94 43.57
#